data_AF-A0A183NUZ0-F1
#
_entry.id   AF-A0A183NUZ0-F1
#
_cell.length_a   1.000
_cell.length_b   1.000
_cell.length_c   1.000
_cell.angle_alpha   90.00
_cell.angle_beta   90.00
_cell.angle_gamma   90.00
#
_symmetry.space_group_name_H-M   'P 1'
#
loop_
_entity.id
_entity.type
_entity.pdbx_description
1 polymer ?
#
loop_
_entity_poly.entity_id
_entity_poly.type
_entity_poly.pdbx_seq_one_letter_code
_entity_poly.pdbx_strand_id
1 'polypeptide(L)'
;MRQSNSFKDCKEETIFLNGSLNILQSSSLRKFKSCVYYTGGLYISKESFQKSSLFPDPIENVNELYNLLNLKSIVGYIYFDLRGAPEELKNLTFLENLESVVLEVKSQSPGAVITIMNGEHIESFGFKSLTNIGGYVYLKNMPKLCYITALTKMLPVRMIDVQDEELCAKRGHVCHSECLPELGCWGAEANMCAHCCGLKAGEYCVSRCTDHPGFYELPTSFNHSILAKTNNNPVCRTLPLTKSDMAKMEEQAIIASVVPSETCAICHPECAQTCYGPNANQCVGECKHYQHGDTCLPECPQNTYVDPQTHYCLPCNESCSHILTTGKNHLCSGPGNFLGLGGCETCWTVIQDKTTNKYQCLPDDCPPKHYTESYQTQDFINKENIIVSSHNQVKKGELGGMIRVCKPCHPFCDLCTANGTHASICHSCTHWWFKSECVEVCPPAETYSLAGSDKESDNEENDLITLSNNTQFSSNQLKEFTFLSNVSATTNASIDASQQEYKTSSLAAPVFLIKLKRSQRRCLLCHEQCIQGCSGPGPEDCVKCRNYQIILDEETNKFVCNSSCPEDRNHIFHGMCLTAEQNARLSGQTARELRNRILIAVSISIFIIIALVTIILVVCLRRKAEAEKIREQLRSAYTNLLEPDMKTQSVSREPNMGRLEMINQDDLSCDFNSAPLGTGSFGAVYKGVWKVPKHALLRYNWHRGAQLDVAIKVILNDSPECSVTTNPSSPFEAGNSSYSEEEAKRASVRANIEELLQEAKVFKNIVHFTVLCYLMNVKLLKFR
;
A
#
# COMPACT_ATOMS: atom_id res chain seq x y z
N MET A 1 4.01 -21.62 57.14
CA MET A 1 4.89 -22.79 56.89
C MET A 1 6.13 -22.29 56.16
N ARG A 2 7.34 -22.75 56.50
CA ARG A 2 8.54 -22.49 55.68
C ARG A 2 8.65 -23.59 54.64
N GLN A 3 8.73 -23.26 53.36
CA GLN A 3 9.23 -24.20 52.36
C GLN A 3 10.75 -24.25 52.51
N SER A 4 11.26 -25.38 53.00
CA SER A 4 12.68 -25.70 52.87
C SER A 4 12.98 -26.08 51.42
N ASN A 5 13.91 -25.39 50.77
CA ASN A 5 14.47 -25.89 49.51
C ASN A 5 15.07 -27.27 49.77
N SER A 6 14.50 -28.30 49.15
CA SER A 6 14.96 -29.67 49.32
C SER A 6 16.23 -29.86 48.48
N PHE A 7 17.39 -29.69 49.11
CA PHE A 7 18.65 -30.14 48.54
C PHE A 7 18.55 -31.65 48.30
N LYS A 8 18.71 -32.08 47.04
CA LYS A 8 18.56 -33.49 46.70
C LYS A 8 19.84 -34.24 47.01
N ASP A 9 19.87 -34.81 48.21
CA ASP A 9 20.77 -35.90 48.59
C ASP A 9 20.44 -37.15 47.76
N CYS A 10 21.48 -37.83 47.30
CA CYS A 10 21.41 -39.01 46.46
C CYS A 10 22.33 -40.09 47.03
N LYS A 11 21.85 -41.34 47.09
CA LYS A 11 22.59 -42.47 47.66
C LYS A 11 22.91 -43.51 46.59
N GLU A 12 24.03 -44.20 46.74
CA GLU A 12 24.51 -45.24 45.82
C GLU A 12 23.40 -46.23 45.40
N GLU A 13 22.63 -46.74 46.37
CA GLU A 13 21.45 -47.62 46.18
C GLU A 13 20.33 -47.05 45.28
N THR A 14 20.17 -45.72 45.25
CA THR A 14 19.13 -45.05 44.44
C THR A 14 19.60 -44.82 42.99
N ILE A 15 20.91 -44.68 42.81
CA ILE A 15 21.54 -44.50 41.51
C ILE A 15 21.76 -45.85 40.82
N PHE A 16 22.35 -46.82 41.51
CA PHE A 16 22.76 -48.11 40.95
C PHE A 16 21.85 -49.22 41.46
N LEU A 17 21.16 -49.91 40.55
CA LEU A 17 20.13 -50.91 40.89
C LEU A 17 20.75 -52.29 41.15
N ASN A 18 21.19 -52.50 42.40
CA ASN A 18 21.56 -53.79 43.00
C ASN A 18 22.58 -54.68 42.25
N GLY A 19 23.84 -54.62 42.71
CA GLY A 19 24.55 -55.85 43.09
C GLY A 19 25.82 -56.24 42.33
N SER A 20 26.13 -55.65 41.17
CA SER A 20 27.28 -56.06 40.33
C SER A 20 28.16 -54.89 39.88
N LEU A 21 28.82 -54.24 40.85
CA LEU A 21 29.64 -53.02 40.72
C LEU A 21 28.89 -51.77 40.23
N ASN A 22 29.13 -50.65 40.92
CA ASN A 22 28.42 -49.39 40.75
C ASN A 22 29.12 -48.47 39.73
N ILE A 23 29.32 -49.01 38.52
CA ILE A 23 30.02 -48.35 37.42
C ILE A 23 29.11 -47.33 36.72
N LEU A 24 29.63 -46.14 36.41
CA LEU A 24 28.88 -45.10 35.71
C LEU A 24 28.51 -45.52 34.28
N GLN A 25 27.26 -45.23 33.92
CA GLN A 25 26.57 -45.61 32.67
C GLN A 25 25.57 -44.49 32.29
N SER A 26 25.04 -44.47 31.06
CA SER A 26 24.14 -43.41 30.58
C SER A 26 22.90 -43.27 31.49
N SER A 27 22.27 -44.38 31.84
CA SER A 27 21.11 -44.45 32.75
C SER A 27 21.42 -44.01 34.18
N SER A 28 22.63 -44.26 34.69
CA SER A 28 23.08 -43.77 36.00
C SER A 28 23.29 -42.25 35.98
N LEU A 29 23.95 -41.71 34.95
CA LEU A 29 24.19 -40.27 34.76
C LEU A 29 22.88 -39.47 34.67
N ARG A 30 21.87 -40.01 33.98
CA ARG A 30 20.54 -39.37 33.88
C ARG A 30 19.85 -39.19 35.24
N LYS A 31 20.17 -40.01 36.25
CA LYS A 31 19.70 -39.81 37.64
C LYS A 31 20.49 -38.70 38.35
N PHE A 32 21.82 -38.66 38.17
CA PHE A 32 22.71 -37.67 38.77
C PHE A 32 22.37 -36.22 38.43
N LYS A 33 21.74 -35.96 37.27
CA LYS A 33 21.32 -34.62 36.81
C LYS A 33 20.62 -33.75 37.87
N SER A 34 19.95 -34.39 38.83
CA SER A 34 19.17 -33.71 39.88
C SER A 34 19.83 -33.73 41.27
N CYS A 35 20.99 -34.37 41.43
CA CYS A 35 21.69 -34.52 42.71
C CYS A 35 22.60 -33.32 42.99
N VAL A 36 22.73 -32.96 44.28
CA VAL A 36 23.67 -31.92 44.76
C VAL A 36 24.66 -32.49 45.77
N TYR A 37 24.19 -33.41 46.61
CA TYR A 37 25.00 -34.20 47.53
C TYR A 37 24.90 -35.66 47.11
N TYR A 38 26.01 -36.38 47.20
CA TYR A 38 26.05 -37.81 46.87
C TYR A 38 26.78 -38.61 47.95
N THR A 39 26.13 -39.66 48.45
CA THR A 39 26.72 -40.64 49.36
C THR A 39 26.98 -41.93 48.61
N GLY A 40 28.26 -42.25 48.37
CA GLY A 40 28.73 -43.41 47.62
C GLY A 40 30.01 -43.19 46.84
N GLY A 41 30.50 -44.23 46.18
CA GLY A 41 31.64 -44.15 45.26
C GLY A 41 31.24 -43.71 43.84
N LEU A 42 32.04 -42.85 43.19
CA LEU A 42 31.95 -42.63 41.74
C LEU A 42 33.02 -43.45 41.01
N TYR A 43 32.58 -44.38 40.17
CA TYR A 43 33.46 -45.29 39.43
C TYR A 43 33.30 -45.09 37.92
N ILE A 44 34.40 -44.83 37.22
CA ILE A 44 34.49 -44.92 35.75
C ILE A 44 35.51 -46.00 35.42
N SER A 45 35.17 -46.88 34.47
CA SER A 45 36.08 -47.89 33.93
C SER A 45 35.89 -48.03 32.42
N LYS A 46 36.61 -48.97 31.79
CA LYS A 46 36.43 -49.32 30.39
C LYS A 46 34.98 -49.68 30.06
N GLU A 47 34.30 -50.34 30.99
CA GLU A 47 32.90 -50.77 30.89
C GLU A 47 31.90 -49.60 30.96
N SER A 48 32.32 -48.42 31.43
CA SER A 48 31.53 -47.19 31.29
C SER A 48 31.41 -46.74 29.84
N PHE A 49 32.42 -46.96 29.01
CA PHE A 49 32.47 -46.51 27.62
C PHE A 49 32.24 -47.64 26.60
N GLN A 50 32.39 -48.90 27.01
CA GLN A 50 32.27 -50.07 26.12
C GLN A 50 31.21 -51.04 26.62
N LYS A 51 30.23 -51.32 25.76
CA LYS A 51 29.10 -52.21 26.04
C LYS A 51 29.56 -53.61 26.45
N SER A 52 29.12 -54.05 27.62
CA SER A 52 29.44 -55.35 28.22
C SER A 52 28.16 -56.14 28.54
N SER A 53 28.28 -57.43 28.83
CA SER A 53 27.14 -58.29 29.23
C SER A 53 26.55 -57.90 30.59
N LEU A 54 27.37 -57.32 31.48
CA LEU A 54 26.95 -56.77 32.77
C LEU A 54 26.58 -55.28 32.69
N PHE A 55 27.13 -54.55 31.70
CA PHE A 55 27.00 -53.09 31.54
C PHE A 55 26.51 -52.77 30.12
N PRO A 56 25.19 -52.91 29.84
CA PRO A 56 24.64 -52.92 28.47
C PRO A 56 24.41 -51.53 27.86
N ASP A 57 24.69 -50.47 28.61
CA ASP A 57 24.28 -49.08 28.37
C ASP A 57 25.49 -48.15 28.61
N PRO A 58 26.45 -48.09 27.67
CA PRO A 58 27.66 -47.29 27.80
C PRO A 58 27.38 -45.79 27.62
N ILE A 59 28.35 -44.97 28.00
CA ILE A 59 28.39 -43.52 27.77
C ILE A 59 28.87 -43.30 26.33
N GLU A 60 27.93 -43.20 25.39
CA GLU A 60 28.24 -42.94 23.98
C GLU A 60 28.58 -41.46 23.70
N ASN A 61 28.14 -40.53 24.57
CA ASN A 61 28.39 -39.10 24.42
C ASN A 61 28.99 -38.50 25.70
N VAL A 62 30.17 -37.88 25.56
CA VAL A 62 30.90 -37.19 26.66
C VAL A 62 30.02 -36.18 27.41
N ASN A 63 29.07 -35.53 26.72
CA ASN A 63 28.16 -34.56 27.32
C ASN A 63 27.22 -35.18 28.37
N GLU A 64 27.03 -36.51 28.41
CA GLU A 64 26.26 -37.15 29.47
C GLU A 64 27.00 -37.12 30.83
N LEU A 65 28.33 -36.99 30.86
CA LEU A 65 29.10 -36.81 32.11
C LEU A 65 28.72 -35.51 32.81
N TYR A 66 28.36 -34.45 32.07
CA TYR A 66 27.94 -33.15 32.63
C TYR A 66 26.58 -33.21 33.35
N ASN A 67 25.90 -34.36 33.42
CA ASN A 67 24.85 -34.57 34.42
C ASN A 67 25.39 -34.60 35.87
N LEU A 68 26.71 -34.76 36.06
CA LEU A 68 27.39 -34.65 37.36
C LEU A 68 27.67 -33.19 37.79
N LEU A 69 27.49 -32.21 36.89
CA LEU A 69 27.89 -30.81 37.08
C LEU A 69 27.22 -30.11 38.28
N ASN A 70 26.09 -30.63 38.76
CA ASN A 70 25.37 -30.10 39.94
C ASN A 70 25.91 -30.62 41.28
N LEU A 71 26.81 -31.61 41.29
CA LEU A 71 27.37 -32.19 42.52
C LEU A 71 28.34 -31.21 43.20
N LYS A 72 28.03 -30.88 44.46
CA LYS A 72 28.89 -30.06 45.34
C LYS A 72 29.68 -30.86 46.36
N SER A 73 29.20 -32.03 46.77
CA SER A 73 29.91 -32.86 47.75
C SER A 73 29.66 -34.35 47.55
N ILE A 74 30.73 -35.13 47.72
CA ILE A 74 30.72 -36.60 47.67
C ILE A 74 31.20 -37.14 49.02
N VAL A 75 30.32 -37.86 49.72
CA VAL A 75 30.66 -38.67 50.89
C VAL A 75 31.00 -40.08 50.38
N GLY A 76 32.30 -40.34 50.21
CA GLY A 76 32.80 -41.51 49.49
C GLY A 76 34.16 -41.25 48.84
N TYR A 77 34.34 -41.75 47.61
CA TYR A 77 35.58 -41.60 46.84
C TYR A 77 35.34 -41.59 45.33
N ILE A 78 36.33 -41.12 44.58
CA ILE A 78 36.34 -41.09 43.11
C ILE A 78 37.40 -42.07 42.60
N TYR A 79 37.01 -42.99 41.71
CA TYR A 79 37.91 -43.92 41.03
C TYR A 79 37.64 -43.91 39.53
N PHE A 80 38.48 -43.24 38.75
CA PHE A 80 38.36 -43.13 37.30
C PHE A 80 39.52 -43.85 36.60
N ASP A 81 39.23 -44.97 35.94
CA ASP A 81 40.15 -45.68 35.05
C ASP A 81 39.72 -45.44 33.60
N LEU A 82 40.33 -44.45 32.96
CA LEU A 82 39.90 -43.86 31.69
C LEU A 82 40.30 -44.68 30.45
N ARG A 83 40.65 -45.96 30.61
CA ARG A 83 40.99 -46.87 29.51
C ARG A 83 39.79 -47.07 28.58
N GLY A 84 39.89 -46.55 27.36
CA GLY A 84 38.80 -46.61 26.38
C GLY A 84 37.77 -45.50 26.53
N ALA A 85 38.08 -44.44 27.30
CA ALA A 85 37.41 -43.16 27.14
C ALA A 85 37.64 -42.61 25.71
N PRO A 86 36.67 -41.86 25.14
CA PRO A 86 36.77 -41.31 23.79
C PRO A 86 37.75 -40.12 23.72
N GLU A 87 38.33 -39.85 22.55
CA GLU A 87 39.38 -38.82 22.38
C GLU A 87 38.89 -37.39 22.61
N GLU A 88 37.58 -37.17 22.49
CA GLU A 88 36.89 -35.92 22.79
C GLU A 88 36.91 -35.57 24.29
N LEU A 89 37.10 -36.55 25.18
CA LEU A 89 37.26 -36.31 26.62
C LEU A 89 38.67 -35.79 26.92
N LYS A 90 38.85 -34.48 26.80
CA LYS A 90 40.11 -33.76 27.09
C LYS A 90 40.22 -33.20 28.51
N ASN A 91 39.14 -33.11 29.27
CA ASN A 91 39.12 -32.47 30.58
C ASN A 91 38.12 -33.16 31.51
N LEU A 92 38.19 -32.85 32.81
CA LEU A 92 37.31 -33.41 33.84
C LEU A 92 36.41 -32.33 34.50
N THR A 93 36.15 -31.24 33.79
CA THR A 93 35.32 -30.09 34.22
C THR A 93 33.84 -30.44 34.45
N PHE A 94 33.39 -31.66 34.08
CA PHE A 94 32.08 -32.18 34.47
C PHE A 94 31.90 -32.34 36.01
N LEU A 95 32.97 -32.14 36.80
CA LEU A 95 32.96 -32.00 38.26
C LEU A 95 33.53 -30.65 38.75
N GLU A 96 33.51 -29.58 37.94
CA GLU A 96 34.12 -28.29 38.31
C GLU A 96 33.51 -27.64 39.56
N ASN A 97 32.22 -27.89 39.84
CA ASN A 97 31.47 -27.39 40.99
C ASN A 97 31.63 -28.22 42.27
N LEU A 98 32.45 -29.28 42.25
CA LEU A 98 32.66 -30.20 43.36
C LEU A 98 33.53 -29.54 44.44
N GLU A 99 32.91 -29.16 45.56
CA GLU A 99 33.57 -28.48 46.68
C GLU A 99 34.32 -29.45 47.60
N SER A 100 33.82 -30.67 47.78
CA SER A 100 34.40 -31.61 48.75
C SER A 100 34.25 -33.10 48.42
N VAL A 101 35.25 -33.90 48.79
CA VAL A 101 35.23 -35.36 48.73
C VAL A 101 35.78 -35.95 50.03
N VAL A 102 34.95 -36.63 50.82
CA VAL A 102 35.33 -37.08 52.18
C VAL A 102 34.87 -38.51 52.42
N LEU A 103 35.76 -39.35 52.96
CA LEU A 103 35.42 -40.70 53.39
C LEU A 103 34.74 -40.67 54.77
N GLU A 104 33.62 -41.39 54.90
CA GLU A 104 32.87 -41.53 56.15
C GLU A 104 33.64 -42.33 57.23
N VAL A 105 34.61 -43.15 56.83
CA VAL A 105 35.36 -44.06 57.70
C VAL A 105 36.61 -43.39 58.28
N LYS A 106 36.65 -43.29 59.62
CA LYS A 106 37.85 -42.86 60.39
C LYS A 106 38.96 -43.93 60.38
N SER A 107 39.49 -44.24 59.22
CA SER A 107 40.67 -45.13 59.08
C SER A 107 41.92 -44.45 59.63
N GLN A 108 42.82 -45.21 60.26
CA GLN A 108 44.06 -44.68 60.85
C GLN A 108 45.14 -44.27 59.83
N SER A 109 44.88 -44.49 58.53
CA SER A 109 45.70 -43.96 57.45
C SER A 109 44.79 -43.31 56.39
N PRO A 110 45.08 -42.08 55.92
CA PRO A 110 44.32 -41.47 54.84
C PRO A 110 44.57 -42.25 53.54
N GLY A 111 43.50 -42.75 52.94
CA GLY A 111 43.54 -43.41 51.63
C GLY A 111 43.64 -42.42 50.48
N ALA A 112 43.76 -42.95 49.26
CA ALA A 112 43.51 -42.17 48.05
C ALA A 112 41.99 -41.94 47.93
N VAL A 113 41.56 -40.69 48.09
CA VAL A 113 40.12 -40.31 48.03
C VAL A 113 39.70 -39.98 46.60
N ILE A 114 40.65 -39.53 45.79
CA ILE A 114 40.49 -39.37 44.34
C ILE A 114 41.63 -40.16 43.67
N THR A 115 41.26 -41.14 42.85
CA THR A 115 42.16 -41.93 42.03
C THR A 115 41.76 -41.76 40.57
N ILE A 116 42.68 -41.26 39.73
CA ILE A 116 42.44 -41.09 38.29
C ILE A 116 43.62 -41.65 37.52
N MET A 117 43.35 -42.52 36.54
CA MET A 117 44.40 -43.22 35.81
C MET A 117 44.09 -43.53 34.36
N ASN A 118 45.15 -43.69 33.56
CA ASN A 118 45.12 -44.07 32.14
C ASN A 118 44.41 -43.05 31.22
N GLY A 119 44.42 -41.77 31.60
CA GLY A 119 43.89 -40.66 30.80
C GLY A 119 44.87 -40.22 29.71
N GLU A 120 44.93 -40.96 28.60
CA GLU A 120 45.85 -40.66 27.49
C GLU A 120 45.54 -39.33 26.78
N HIS A 121 44.27 -38.89 26.76
CA HIS A 121 43.82 -37.67 26.06
C HIS A 121 43.48 -36.51 27.01
N ILE A 122 43.63 -36.70 28.33
CA ILE A 122 43.30 -35.69 29.34
C ILE A 122 44.40 -34.63 29.40
N GLU A 123 44.01 -33.37 29.17
CA GLU A 123 44.85 -32.17 29.13
C GLU A 123 44.71 -31.31 30.39
N SER A 124 43.59 -31.36 31.11
CA SER A 124 43.37 -30.59 32.37
C SER A 124 42.50 -31.29 33.43
N PHE A 125 42.71 -30.95 34.70
CA PHE A 125 42.04 -31.57 35.85
C PHE A 125 40.67 -30.95 36.18
N GLY A 126 40.49 -29.63 36.01
CA GLY A 126 39.17 -28.99 35.97
C GLY A 126 38.31 -28.94 37.24
N PHE A 127 38.69 -29.54 38.38
CA PHE A 127 37.90 -29.53 39.62
C PHE A 127 38.01 -28.18 40.38
N LYS A 128 37.54 -27.10 39.74
CA LYS A 128 37.77 -25.71 40.17
C LYS A 128 37.37 -25.40 41.62
N SER A 129 36.21 -25.86 42.07
CA SER A 129 35.64 -25.51 43.38
C SER A 129 36.19 -26.31 44.57
N LEU A 130 37.13 -27.22 44.33
CA LEU A 130 37.57 -28.22 45.30
C LEU A 130 38.33 -27.57 46.48
N THR A 131 37.77 -27.67 47.69
CA THR A 131 38.29 -27.00 48.90
C THR A 131 38.54 -27.93 50.08
N ASN A 132 37.92 -29.13 50.13
CA ASN A 132 38.06 -30.05 51.27
C ASN A 132 38.13 -31.52 50.82
N ILE A 133 39.24 -32.20 51.10
CA ILE A 133 39.43 -33.63 50.81
C ILE A 133 39.87 -34.40 52.05
N GLY A 134 39.18 -35.51 52.35
CA GLY A 134 39.46 -36.38 53.49
C GLY A 134 40.67 -37.32 53.34
N GLY A 135 41.66 -36.98 52.51
CA GLY A 135 42.79 -37.83 52.17
C GLY A 135 43.63 -37.30 51.00
N TYR A 136 44.37 -38.17 50.30
CA TYR A 136 45.27 -37.77 49.22
C TYR A 136 44.70 -38.06 47.83
N VAL A 137 45.30 -37.46 46.80
CA VAL A 137 44.96 -37.70 45.38
C VAL A 137 46.04 -38.55 44.72
N TYR A 138 45.65 -39.52 43.90
CA TYR A 138 46.53 -40.43 43.18
C TYR A 138 46.28 -40.37 41.67
N LEU A 139 47.29 -39.94 40.92
CA LEU A 139 47.25 -39.78 39.46
C LEU A 139 48.25 -40.76 38.82
N LYS A 140 47.80 -41.58 37.86
CA LYS A 140 48.69 -42.54 37.18
C LYS A 140 48.50 -42.62 35.67
N ASN A 141 49.59 -42.62 34.90
CA ASN A 141 49.56 -42.81 33.44
C ASN A 141 48.64 -41.78 32.76
N MET A 142 48.99 -40.50 32.89
CA MET A 142 48.28 -39.37 32.30
C MET A 142 49.29 -38.44 31.58
N PRO A 143 49.80 -38.86 30.40
CA PRO A 143 50.96 -38.27 29.73
C PRO A 143 50.70 -36.93 29.02
N LYS A 144 49.45 -36.44 29.00
CA LYS A 144 49.07 -35.12 28.45
C LYS A 144 48.57 -34.12 29.52
N LEU A 145 48.43 -34.56 30.78
CA LEU A 145 47.77 -33.77 31.82
C LEU A 145 48.64 -32.59 32.28
N CYS A 146 48.19 -31.38 31.99
CA CYS A 146 48.74 -30.12 32.52
C CYS A 146 47.74 -29.46 33.48
N TYR A 147 48.05 -28.25 33.94
CA TYR A 147 47.18 -27.43 34.79
C TYR A 147 46.73 -28.11 36.11
N ILE A 148 47.68 -28.79 36.76
CA ILE A 148 47.51 -29.40 38.09
C ILE A 148 48.10 -28.56 39.23
N THR A 149 48.58 -27.34 38.93
CA THR A 149 49.36 -26.52 39.88
C THR A 149 48.56 -26.06 41.10
N ALA A 150 47.25 -25.84 40.94
CA ALA A 150 46.36 -25.61 42.08
C ALA A 150 46.26 -26.85 42.98
N LEU A 151 46.11 -28.03 42.39
CA LEU A 151 45.97 -29.29 43.11
C LEU A 151 47.23 -29.67 43.89
N THR A 152 48.42 -29.54 43.27
CA THR A 152 49.70 -29.93 43.89
C THR A 152 50.15 -28.97 44.99
N LYS A 153 49.77 -27.68 44.91
CA LYS A 153 50.02 -26.70 45.98
C LYS A 153 49.01 -26.82 47.14
N MET A 154 47.78 -27.20 46.84
CA MET A 154 46.72 -27.33 47.85
C MET A 154 46.83 -28.63 48.66
N LEU A 155 47.25 -29.75 48.05
CA LEU A 155 47.13 -31.09 48.63
C LEU A 155 48.31 -32.01 48.29
N PRO A 156 48.60 -33.03 49.13
CA PRO A 156 49.55 -34.07 48.78
C PRO A 156 49.02 -34.93 47.63
N VAL A 157 49.57 -34.72 46.43
CA VAL A 157 49.30 -35.55 45.24
C VAL A 157 50.42 -36.60 45.08
N ARG A 158 50.05 -37.85 44.79
CA ARG A 158 50.96 -38.90 44.36
C ARG A 158 50.81 -39.12 42.86
N MET A 159 51.91 -39.01 42.12
CA MET A 159 51.92 -39.05 40.66
C MET A 159 52.87 -40.14 40.14
N ILE A 160 52.44 -40.89 39.13
CA ILE A 160 53.26 -41.89 38.40
C ILE A 160 52.93 -41.76 36.92
N ASP A 161 53.94 -41.61 36.05
CA ASP A 161 53.72 -41.48 34.59
C ASP A 161 52.73 -40.33 34.24
N VAL A 162 52.88 -39.18 34.91
CA VAL A 162 52.14 -37.94 34.66
C VAL A 162 53.08 -36.93 33.99
N GLN A 163 52.54 -36.06 33.14
CA GLN A 163 53.31 -35.05 32.43
C GLN A 163 53.94 -34.01 33.39
N ASP A 164 55.26 -33.83 33.28
CA ASP A 164 56.04 -32.83 34.02
C ASP A 164 55.67 -31.38 33.66
N GLU A 165 55.68 -30.49 34.66
CA GLU A 165 55.25 -29.09 34.59
C GLU A 165 56.18 -28.21 33.72
N GLU A 166 57.50 -28.43 33.75
CA GLU A 166 58.44 -27.66 32.93
C GLU A 166 58.21 -27.96 31.43
N LEU A 167 57.84 -29.21 31.13
CA LEU A 167 57.49 -29.64 29.77
C LEU A 167 56.06 -29.26 29.36
N CYS A 168 55.12 -29.09 30.30
CA CYS A 168 53.86 -28.36 30.04
C CYS A 168 54.14 -26.90 29.65
N ALA A 169 54.95 -26.19 30.43
CA ALA A 169 55.29 -24.79 30.18
C ALA A 169 56.01 -24.58 28.83
N LYS A 170 56.96 -25.47 28.48
CA LYS A 170 57.64 -25.48 27.16
C LYS A 170 56.71 -25.70 25.96
N ARG A 171 55.51 -26.27 26.17
CA ARG A 171 54.46 -26.43 25.15
C ARG A 171 53.44 -25.29 25.15
N GLY A 172 53.57 -24.30 26.04
CA GLY A 172 52.61 -23.22 26.22
C GLY A 172 51.42 -23.57 27.12
N HIS A 173 51.42 -24.73 27.78
CA HIS A 173 50.38 -25.12 28.74
C HIS A 173 50.64 -24.48 30.12
N VAL A 174 50.41 -23.16 30.20
CA VAL A 174 50.56 -22.34 31.41
C VAL A 174 49.22 -21.73 31.84
N CYS A 175 49.09 -21.38 33.11
CA CYS A 175 47.91 -20.68 33.63
C CYS A 175 47.70 -19.32 32.94
N HIS A 176 46.44 -18.86 32.88
CA HIS A 176 46.10 -17.52 32.36
C HIS A 176 46.84 -16.39 33.10
N SER A 177 47.13 -15.28 32.42
CA SER A 177 47.89 -14.14 33.00
C SER A 177 47.24 -13.54 34.25
N GLU A 178 45.91 -13.57 34.30
CA GLU A 178 45.13 -13.03 35.41
C GLU A 178 44.97 -14.02 36.58
N CYS A 179 45.53 -15.23 36.50
CA CYS A 179 45.62 -16.15 37.63
C CYS A 179 46.74 -15.74 38.59
N LEU A 180 46.55 -15.93 39.89
CA LEU A 180 47.61 -15.72 40.87
C LEU A 180 48.64 -16.89 40.82
N PRO A 181 49.92 -16.67 40.45
CA PRO A 181 50.89 -17.76 40.30
C PRO A 181 51.12 -18.57 41.57
N GLU A 182 50.98 -17.93 42.73
CA GLU A 182 51.19 -18.59 44.02
C GLU A 182 50.10 -19.60 44.39
N LEU A 183 48.90 -19.51 43.78
CA LEU A 183 47.82 -20.50 43.95
C LEU A 183 47.53 -21.32 42.69
N GLY A 184 48.07 -20.94 41.53
CA GLY A 184 47.99 -21.73 40.30
C GLY A 184 46.59 -21.79 39.66
N CYS A 185 46.36 -22.85 38.88
CA CYS A 185 45.15 -23.05 38.11
C CYS A 185 44.77 -24.53 37.95
N TRP A 186 43.53 -24.75 37.51
CA TRP A 186 42.89 -26.04 37.23
C TRP A 186 42.75 -26.33 35.72
N GLY A 187 43.08 -25.35 34.87
CA GLY A 187 42.90 -25.32 33.43
C GLY A 187 43.52 -24.06 32.80
N ALA A 188 43.43 -23.93 31.47
CA ALA A 188 44.09 -22.86 30.71
C ALA A 188 43.38 -21.48 30.79
N GLU A 189 42.06 -21.48 30.95
CA GLU A 189 41.22 -20.30 30.81
C GLU A 189 41.20 -19.40 32.06
N ALA A 190 40.83 -18.14 31.89
CA ALA A 190 40.73 -17.15 32.97
C ALA A 190 39.65 -17.48 34.03
N ASN A 191 38.71 -18.38 33.71
CA ASN A 191 37.75 -18.95 34.66
C ASN A 191 38.34 -20.11 35.49
N MET A 192 39.48 -20.70 35.12
CA MET A 192 40.07 -21.88 35.76
C MET A 192 41.23 -21.54 36.72
N CYS A 193 41.48 -20.27 36.99
CA CYS A 193 42.37 -19.84 38.06
C CYS A 193 41.87 -20.31 39.43
N ALA A 194 42.77 -20.76 40.32
CA ALA A 194 42.40 -21.02 41.72
C ALA A 194 42.10 -19.72 42.49
N HIS A 195 42.79 -18.63 42.13
CA HIS A 195 42.51 -17.28 42.60
C HIS A 195 42.93 -16.25 41.54
N CYS A 196 42.24 -15.11 41.49
CA CYS A 196 42.59 -14.02 40.57
C CYS A 196 43.76 -13.19 41.10
N CYS A 197 44.59 -12.67 40.20
CA CYS A 197 45.67 -11.70 40.47
C CYS A 197 45.12 -10.27 40.66
N GLY A 198 43.99 -9.96 40.01
CA GLY A 198 43.32 -8.65 40.03
C GLY A 198 41.83 -8.75 40.38
N LEU A 199 40.99 -8.46 39.39
CA LEU A 199 39.53 -8.39 39.54
C LEU A 199 38.87 -9.72 39.14
N LYS A 200 37.64 -9.97 39.61
CA LYS A 200 36.81 -11.13 39.24
C LYS A 200 35.49 -10.67 38.61
N ALA A 201 35.30 -10.96 37.31
CA ALA A 201 34.08 -10.71 36.55
C ALA A 201 33.27 -12.00 36.42
N GLY A 202 32.20 -12.12 37.22
CA GLY A 202 31.44 -13.37 37.32
C GLY A 202 32.33 -14.49 37.84
N GLU A 203 32.66 -15.46 36.99
CA GLU A 203 33.60 -16.54 37.31
C GLU A 203 34.99 -16.41 36.65
N TYR A 204 35.24 -15.35 35.88
CA TYR A 204 36.49 -15.08 35.16
C TYR A 204 37.38 -14.08 35.90
N CYS A 205 38.69 -14.32 35.93
CA CYS A 205 39.68 -13.35 36.38
C CYS A 205 40.01 -12.35 35.26
N VAL A 206 39.99 -11.04 35.55
CA VAL A 206 40.15 -9.98 34.54
C VAL A 206 41.06 -8.85 35.04
N SER A 207 41.69 -8.13 34.10
CA SER A 207 42.53 -6.97 34.41
C SER A 207 41.68 -5.74 34.73
N ARG A 208 40.53 -5.62 34.05
CA ARG A 208 39.49 -4.59 34.18
C ARG A 208 38.13 -5.23 34.03
N CYS A 209 37.10 -4.72 34.71
CA CYS A 209 35.77 -5.34 34.62
C CYS A 209 35.15 -5.24 33.22
N THR A 210 35.56 -4.24 32.43
CA THR A 210 35.12 -4.07 31.04
C THR A 210 35.72 -5.08 30.07
N ASP A 211 36.72 -5.88 30.49
CA ASP A 211 37.35 -6.90 29.63
C ASP A 211 36.42 -8.11 29.39
N HIS A 212 35.35 -8.25 30.18
CA HIS A 212 34.34 -9.30 30.05
C HIS A 212 32.93 -8.68 29.92
N PRO A 213 32.13 -9.05 28.91
CA PRO A 213 30.81 -8.45 28.71
C PRO A 213 29.85 -8.78 29.87
N GLY A 214 28.94 -7.84 30.15
CA GLY A 214 28.00 -7.91 31.27
C GLY A 214 28.53 -7.34 32.59
N PHE A 215 29.75 -6.79 32.64
CA PHE A 215 30.38 -6.31 33.88
C PHE A 215 30.95 -4.88 33.78
N TYR A 216 30.99 -4.20 34.92
CA TYR A 216 31.57 -2.86 35.08
C TYR A 216 32.29 -2.67 36.42
N GLU A 217 33.18 -1.66 36.47
CA GLU A 217 33.91 -1.24 37.67
C GLU A 217 33.02 -0.29 38.49
N LEU A 218 32.80 -0.59 39.78
CA LEU A 218 32.12 0.34 40.67
C LEU A 218 32.98 1.60 40.89
N PRO A 219 32.41 2.82 40.87
CA PRO A 219 33.16 4.03 41.18
C PRO A 219 33.52 4.06 42.67
N THR A 220 34.71 3.57 43.00
CA THR A 220 35.22 3.52 44.37
C THR A 220 35.49 4.94 44.88
N SER A 221 34.96 5.26 46.05
CA SER A 221 35.13 6.57 46.71
C SER A 221 36.54 6.78 47.29
N PHE A 222 37.48 5.87 47.03
CA PHE A 222 38.85 5.92 47.51
C PHE A 222 39.83 6.16 46.36
N ASN A 223 40.54 7.28 46.45
CA ASN A 223 41.81 7.46 45.75
C ASN A 223 42.84 6.44 46.31
N HIS A 224 42.82 5.22 45.79
CA HIS A 224 44.01 4.36 45.81
C HIS A 224 45.01 4.91 44.80
N SER A 225 45.66 6.00 45.21
CA SER A 225 46.71 6.66 44.47
C SER A 225 47.86 5.70 44.17
N ILE A 226 48.14 5.52 42.89
CA ILE A 226 49.47 5.17 42.36
C ILE A 226 50.01 3.81 42.86
N LEU A 227 49.46 2.73 42.30
CA LEU A 227 50.27 1.55 41.92
C LEU A 227 50.20 1.25 40.40
N ALA A 228 49.46 2.03 39.64
CA ALA A 228 49.56 2.02 38.18
C ALA A 228 50.87 2.68 37.73
N LYS A 229 51.74 1.88 37.07
CA LYS A 229 53.03 2.28 36.47
C LYS A 229 54.18 2.60 37.44
N THR A 230 54.62 1.61 38.21
CA THR A 230 56.07 1.35 38.32
C THR A 230 56.52 0.46 37.16
N ASN A 231 57.65 0.76 36.52
CA ASN A 231 58.09 0.02 35.34
C ASN A 231 58.41 -1.47 35.64
N ASN A 232 58.05 -2.35 34.71
CA ASN A 232 58.59 -3.69 34.51
C ASN A 232 58.37 -4.78 35.58
N ASN A 233 57.31 -4.69 36.40
CA ASN A 233 56.69 -5.89 37.00
C ASN A 233 55.17 -5.71 37.12
N PRO A 234 54.34 -6.69 36.71
CA PRO A 234 52.95 -6.75 37.16
C PRO A 234 52.94 -7.10 38.66
N VAL A 235 52.13 -6.37 39.43
CA VAL A 235 51.90 -6.62 40.86
C VAL A 235 50.45 -7.06 41.01
N CYS A 236 50.21 -8.25 41.54
CA CYS A 236 48.85 -8.72 41.82
C CYS A 236 48.26 -7.91 42.98
N ARG A 237 47.06 -7.37 42.81
CA ARG A 237 46.35 -6.64 43.89
C ARG A 237 46.03 -7.56 45.06
N THR A 238 45.79 -8.84 44.76
CA THR A 238 45.44 -9.91 45.71
C THR A 238 46.65 -10.51 46.42
N LEU A 239 47.88 -10.16 46.02
CA LEU A 239 49.11 -10.58 46.69
C LEU A 239 50.10 -9.40 46.75
N PRO A 240 50.03 -8.56 47.81
CA PRO A 240 50.79 -7.31 47.90
C PRO A 240 52.29 -7.49 48.22
N LEU A 241 52.82 -8.72 48.18
CA LEU A 241 54.22 -9.02 48.47
C LEU A 241 55.13 -8.74 47.26
N THR A 242 56.35 -8.24 47.51
CA THR A 242 57.35 -8.14 46.45
C THR A 242 58.12 -9.46 46.27
N LYS A 243 58.76 -9.65 45.10
CA LYS A 243 59.68 -10.78 44.85
C LYS A 243 60.77 -10.91 45.92
N SER A 244 61.19 -9.80 46.53
CA SER A 244 62.17 -9.76 47.62
C SER A 244 61.62 -10.07 49.02
N ASP A 245 60.30 -10.14 49.18
CA ASP A 245 59.63 -10.53 50.43
C ASP A 245 59.25 -12.02 50.37
N MET A 246 58.68 -12.46 49.24
CA MET A 246 58.41 -13.87 48.97
C MET A 246 59.67 -14.73 49.09
N ALA A 247 60.82 -14.26 48.61
CA ALA A 247 62.12 -14.93 48.76
C ALA A 247 62.65 -15.06 50.20
N LYS A 248 61.90 -14.57 51.21
CA LYS A 248 62.21 -14.68 52.65
C LYS A 248 61.08 -15.34 53.45
N MET A 249 60.00 -15.76 52.80
CA MET A 249 58.82 -16.35 53.43
C MET A 249 58.70 -17.83 53.05
N GLU A 250 58.10 -18.60 53.96
CA GLU A 250 57.67 -19.97 53.66
C GLU A 250 56.40 -19.93 52.81
N GLU A 251 56.20 -20.92 51.93
CA GLU A 251 55.09 -20.97 50.96
C GLU A 251 53.71 -20.82 51.62
N GLN A 252 53.54 -21.40 52.82
CA GLN A 252 52.32 -21.30 53.61
C GLN A 252 52.06 -19.87 54.12
N ALA A 253 53.11 -19.08 54.39
CA ALA A 253 52.98 -17.68 54.78
C ALA A 253 52.66 -16.77 53.58
N ILE A 254 53.17 -17.10 52.39
CA ILE A 254 52.79 -16.44 51.12
C ILE A 254 51.30 -16.68 50.85
N ILE A 255 50.84 -17.93 50.92
CA ILE A 255 49.43 -18.31 50.76
C ILE A 255 48.52 -17.60 51.78
N ALA A 256 48.95 -17.52 53.05
CA ALA A 256 48.20 -16.82 54.10
C ALA A 256 48.13 -15.28 53.93
N SER A 257 48.92 -14.70 53.02
CA SER A 257 48.89 -13.26 52.69
C SER A 257 47.96 -12.89 51.53
N VAL A 258 47.32 -13.88 50.90
CA VAL A 258 46.41 -13.64 49.76
C VAL A 258 45.11 -12.97 50.22
N VAL A 259 44.78 -11.85 49.58
CA VAL A 259 43.56 -11.06 49.81
C VAL A 259 42.52 -11.43 48.74
N PRO A 260 41.22 -11.59 49.08
CA PRO A 260 40.16 -11.87 48.09
C PRO A 260 40.12 -10.86 46.94
N SER A 261 39.86 -11.36 45.72
CA SER A 261 39.71 -10.52 44.52
C SER A 261 38.45 -9.65 44.57
N GLU A 262 38.58 -8.36 44.23
CA GLU A 262 37.44 -7.46 44.07
C GLU A 262 36.52 -7.98 42.94
N THR A 263 35.23 -8.13 43.25
CA THR A 263 34.21 -8.60 42.31
C THR A 263 33.61 -7.46 41.50
N CYS A 264 33.58 -7.60 40.18
CA CYS A 264 32.93 -6.66 39.27
C CYS A 264 31.41 -6.62 39.46
N ALA A 265 30.79 -5.44 39.27
CA ALA A 265 29.35 -5.30 39.29
C ALA A 265 28.72 -5.72 37.95
N ILE A 266 27.48 -6.21 37.98
CA ILE A 266 26.78 -6.76 36.81
C ILE A 266 25.95 -5.66 36.14
N CYS A 267 26.01 -5.59 34.80
CA CYS A 267 25.22 -4.70 33.97
C CYS A 267 23.74 -5.08 33.91
N HIS A 268 22.90 -4.17 33.39
CA HIS A 268 21.52 -4.49 33.06
C HIS A 268 21.47 -5.63 32.00
N PRO A 269 20.55 -6.62 32.11
CA PRO A 269 20.51 -7.78 31.18
C PRO A 269 20.19 -7.43 29.72
N GLU A 270 19.79 -6.18 29.45
CA GLU A 270 19.50 -5.62 28.13
C GLU A 270 20.71 -4.92 27.46
N CYS A 271 21.85 -4.80 28.15
CA CYS A 271 23.10 -4.36 27.54
C CYS A 271 23.71 -5.51 26.73
N ALA A 272 24.12 -5.28 25.47
CA ALA A 272 24.75 -6.33 24.66
C ALA A 272 26.24 -6.55 25.01
N GLN A 273 26.94 -5.49 25.45
CA GLN A 273 28.38 -5.52 25.72
C GLN A 273 28.68 -5.21 27.20
N THR A 274 29.06 -3.96 27.52
CA THR A 274 29.43 -3.51 28.87
C THR A 274 28.54 -2.33 29.28
N CYS A 275 28.81 -1.70 30.42
CA CYS A 275 28.01 -0.60 30.97
C CYS A 275 28.87 0.29 31.87
N TYR A 276 28.34 1.46 32.26
CA TYR A 276 28.92 2.32 33.30
C TYR A 276 28.04 2.43 34.56
N GLY A 277 27.02 1.57 34.68
CA GLY A 277 26.11 1.51 35.80
C GLY A 277 25.05 0.41 35.63
N PRO A 278 24.22 0.16 36.66
CA PRO A 278 23.34 -1.01 36.71
C PRO A 278 22.03 -0.83 35.91
N ASN A 279 21.72 0.39 35.44
CA ASN A 279 20.43 0.69 34.82
C ASN A 279 20.43 0.42 33.30
N ALA A 280 19.23 0.16 32.77
CA ALA A 280 18.97 -0.10 31.35
C ALA A 280 19.39 1.03 30.39
N ASN A 281 19.62 2.24 30.90
CA ASN A 281 20.09 3.40 30.16
C ASN A 281 21.56 3.76 30.43
N GLN A 282 22.34 2.80 30.95
CA GLN A 282 23.78 2.95 31.23
C GLN A 282 24.64 1.92 30.50
N CYS A 283 24.06 1.28 29.48
CA CYS A 283 24.76 0.37 28.58
C CYS A 283 25.81 1.11 27.72
N VAL A 284 26.84 0.40 27.31
CA VAL A 284 27.88 0.87 26.38
C VAL A 284 27.87 -0.02 25.16
N GLY A 285 27.79 0.59 23.98
CA GLY A 285 27.50 -0.12 22.72
C GLY A 285 26.01 -0.30 22.50
N GLU A 286 25.64 -1.30 21.70
CA GLU A 286 24.26 -1.54 21.27
C GLU A 286 23.40 -2.20 22.37
N CYS A 287 22.09 -1.98 22.29
CA CYS A 287 21.10 -2.70 23.09
C CYS A 287 20.94 -4.15 22.59
N LYS A 288 20.67 -5.07 23.51
CA LYS A 288 20.58 -6.51 23.22
C LYS A 288 19.34 -6.93 22.44
N HIS A 289 18.24 -6.19 22.57
CA HIS A 289 16.97 -6.46 21.88
C HIS A 289 16.47 -5.23 21.13
N TYR A 290 16.06 -4.17 21.86
CA TYR A 290 15.58 -2.91 21.28
C TYR A 290 16.05 -1.69 22.09
N GLN A 291 16.05 -0.52 21.47
CA GLN A 291 16.40 0.76 22.09
C GLN A 291 15.24 1.78 22.02
N HIS A 292 14.85 2.36 23.15
CA HIS A 292 13.86 3.45 23.21
C HIS A 292 14.47 4.67 23.91
N GLY A 293 14.77 5.72 23.12
CA GLY A 293 15.61 6.83 23.57
C GLY A 293 16.98 6.31 24.00
N ASP A 294 17.40 6.64 25.22
CA ASP A 294 18.65 6.16 25.81
C ASP A 294 18.52 4.80 26.52
N THR A 295 17.35 4.15 26.52
CA THR A 295 17.06 2.97 27.35
C THR A 295 16.94 1.69 26.52
N CYS A 296 17.69 0.65 26.87
CA CYS A 296 17.56 -0.69 26.29
C CYS A 296 16.37 -1.46 26.89
N LEU A 297 15.51 -2.04 26.04
CA LEU A 297 14.28 -2.74 26.44
C LEU A 297 14.13 -4.10 25.72
N PRO A 298 13.52 -5.12 26.38
CA PRO A 298 13.27 -6.43 25.78
C PRO A 298 12.04 -6.45 24.83
N GLU A 299 11.08 -5.55 25.04
CA GLU A 299 9.89 -5.33 24.21
C GLU A 299 9.71 -3.82 24.03
N CYS A 300 9.38 -3.34 22.82
CA CYS A 300 9.08 -1.92 22.60
C CYS A 300 7.72 -1.49 23.21
N PRO A 301 7.56 -0.23 23.64
CA PRO A 301 6.25 0.30 24.07
C PRO A 301 5.15 0.16 23.01
N GLN A 302 3.89 0.00 23.45
CA GLN A 302 2.75 -0.25 22.54
C GLN A 302 2.54 0.86 21.50
N ASN A 303 2.81 2.12 21.87
CA ASN A 303 2.73 3.29 20.99
C ASN A 303 3.97 3.49 20.09
N THR A 304 4.80 2.46 19.93
CA THR A 304 6.00 2.46 19.08
C THR A 304 6.08 1.20 18.21
N TYR A 305 6.76 1.32 17.07
CA TYR A 305 7.14 0.22 16.19
C TYR A 305 8.66 0.02 16.18
N VAL A 306 9.11 -1.18 15.85
CA VAL A 306 10.54 -1.51 15.68
C VAL A 306 11.01 -1.09 14.28
N ASP A 307 12.09 -0.32 14.18
CA ASP A 307 12.86 -0.19 12.93
C ASP A 307 13.68 -1.47 12.66
N PRO A 308 13.43 -2.20 11.56
CA PRO A 308 14.15 -3.43 11.24
C PRO A 308 15.65 -3.27 10.93
N GLN A 309 16.14 -2.05 10.70
CA GLN A 309 17.57 -1.81 10.42
C GLN A 309 18.37 -1.45 11.66
N THR A 310 17.77 -0.74 12.62
CA THR A 310 18.47 -0.17 13.78
C THR A 310 18.03 -0.78 15.11
N HIS A 311 16.92 -1.53 15.16
CA HIS A 311 16.28 -2.03 16.38
C HIS A 311 15.78 -0.92 17.35
N TYR A 312 15.59 0.32 16.88
CA TYR A 312 15.00 1.39 17.68
C TYR A 312 13.47 1.30 17.72
N CYS A 313 12.89 1.61 18.88
CA CYS A 313 11.46 1.75 19.13
C CYS A 313 11.00 3.18 18.75
N LEU A 314 10.55 3.36 17.50
CA LEU A 314 10.13 4.64 16.92
C LEU A 314 8.63 4.91 17.16
N PRO A 315 8.20 6.16 17.40
CA PRO A 315 6.81 6.48 17.71
C PRO A 315 5.86 6.18 16.55
N CYS A 316 4.68 5.67 16.88
CA CYS A 316 3.56 5.54 15.94
C CYS A 316 3.05 6.90 15.47
N ASN A 317 2.37 6.92 14.31
CA ASN A 317 1.67 8.11 13.82
C ASN A 317 0.50 8.47 14.75
N GLU A 318 0.27 9.75 15.02
CA GLU A 318 -0.82 10.26 15.88
C GLU A 318 -2.23 9.88 15.37
N SER A 319 -2.37 9.53 14.08
CA SER A 319 -3.62 9.02 13.49
C SER A 319 -3.96 7.58 13.90
N CYS A 320 -3.02 6.84 14.51
CA CYS A 320 -3.25 5.49 15.01
C CYS A 320 -3.92 5.55 16.39
N SER A 321 -5.10 4.96 16.52
CA SER A 321 -5.95 5.13 17.70
C SER A 321 -6.06 3.84 18.53
N HIS A 322 -5.98 3.98 19.85
CA HIS A 322 -6.21 2.89 20.78
C HIS A 322 -7.70 2.53 20.79
N ILE A 323 -8.07 1.49 20.03
CA ILE A 323 -9.21 0.66 20.42
C ILE A 323 -8.91 0.10 21.82
N LEU A 324 -9.93 -0.10 22.66
CA LEU A 324 -9.81 -0.62 24.02
C LEU A 324 -9.44 -2.12 24.05
N THR A 325 -8.33 -2.48 23.43
CA THR A 325 -7.72 -3.81 23.50
C THR A 325 -7.15 -4.03 24.89
N THR A 326 -7.77 -4.91 25.68
CA THR A 326 -7.28 -5.32 27.01
C THR A 326 -6.09 -6.29 26.92
N GLY A 327 -5.14 -6.02 26.00
CA GLY A 327 -4.05 -6.91 25.62
C GLY A 327 -2.78 -6.17 25.17
N LYS A 328 -1.66 -6.90 25.12
CA LYS A 328 -0.29 -6.39 24.84
C LYS A 328 -0.02 -6.12 23.34
N ASN A 329 -1.00 -5.73 22.54
CA ASN A 329 -0.79 -5.47 21.11
C ASN A 329 -0.09 -4.12 20.86
N HIS A 330 0.61 -3.98 19.74
CA HIS A 330 1.18 -2.71 19.31
C HIS A 330 0.12 -1.86 18.60
N LEU A 331 0.32 -0.54 18.57
CA LEU A 331 -0.61 0.40 17.96
C LEU A 331 -0.37 0.57 16.45
N CYS A 332 0.86 0.31 16.00
CA CYS A 332 1.27 0.36 14.61
C CYS A 332 2.41 -0.62 14.32
N SER A 333 2.59 -0.91 13.03
CA SER A 333 3.64 -1.76 12.45
C SER A 333 4.64 -0.95 11.59
N GLY A 334 4.55 0.38 11.64
CA GLY A 334 5.38 1.30 10.87
C GLY A 334 4.86 2.75 10.96
N PRO A 335 5.52 3.71 10.28
CA PRO A 335 5.21 5.14 10.37
C PRO A 335 3.95 5.57 9.59
N GLY A 336 3.32 4.68 8.84
CA GLY A 336 2.18 4.98 7.99
C GLY A 336 0.92 5.37 8.77
N ASN A 337 0.22 6.40 8.31
CA ASN A 337 -1.08 6.84 8.85
C ASN A 337 -2.29 6.10 8.22
N PHE A 338 -2.11 4.86 7.79
CA PHE A 338 -3.13 4.03 7.13
C PHE A 338 -3.30 2.71 7.87
N LEU A 339 -4.47 2.10 7.75
CA LEU A 339 -4.79 0.81 8.38
C LEU A 339 -4.06 -0.34 7.66
N GLY A 340 -3.29 -1.14 8.41
CA GLY A 340 -2.59 -2.33 7.92
C GLY A 340 -1.06 -2.27 8.00
N LEU A 341 -0.40 -3.28 7.40
CA LEU A 341 1.07 -3.44 7.44
C LEU A 341 1.84 -2.19 7.01
N GLY A 342 2.79 -1.77 7.86
CA GLY A 342 3.60 -0.55 7.68
C GLY A 342 2.92 0.74 8.17
N GLY A 343 1.70 0.63 8.71
CA GLY A 343 0.96 1.69 9.37
C GLY A 343 0.26 1.20 10.63
N CYS A 344 -0.90 1.76 10.94
CA CYS A 344 -1.67 1.49 12.15
C CYS A 344 -2.24 0.07 12.20
N GLU A 345 -2.19 -0.58 13.37
CA GLU A 345 -2.84 -1.87 13.62
C GLU A 345 -4.36 -1.69 13.77
N THR A 346 -4.80 -0.62 14.46
CA THR A 346 -6.21 -0.24 14.60
C THR A 346 -6.43 1.25 14.40
N CYS A 347 -7.61 1.61 13.87
CA CYS A 347 -8.05 2.99 13.70
C CYS A 347 -9.54 3.15 14.02
N TRP A 348 -9.94 4.32 14.52
CA TRP A 348 -11.33 4.66 14.86
C TRP A 348 -12.10 5.14 13.63
N THR A 349 -11.60 6.20 12.98
CA THR A 349 -12.12 6.77 11.73
C THR A 349 -11.16 6.48 10.57
N VAL A 350 -11.68 6.08 9.41
CA VAL A 350 -10.90 5.89 8.18
C VAL A 350 -11.58 6.49 6.95
N ILE A 351 -10.78 6.98 6.01
CA ILE A 351 -11.20 7.45 4.69
C ILE A 351 -10.42 6.72 3.60
N GLN A 352 -11.08 6.38 2.49
CA GLN A 352 -10.45 5.68 1.37
C GLN A 352 -9.73 6.69 0.46
N ASP A 353 -8.40 6.64 0.43
CA ASP A 353 -7.63 7.34 -0.58
C ASP A 353 -7.79 6.62 -1.93
N LYS A 354 -8.31 7.35 -2.92
CA LYS A 354 -8.55 6.85 -4.28
C LYS A 354 -7.28 6.66 -5.09
N THR A 355 -6.14 7.21 -4.65
CA THR A 355 -4.86 7.15 -5.38
C THR A 355 -4.02 5.94 -4.99
N THR A 356 -3.88 5.65 -3.69
CA THR A 356 -3.19 4.45 -3.19
C THR A 356 -4.11 3.24 -2.97
N ASN A 357 -5.44 3.45 -3.02
CA ASN A 357 -6.47 2.49 -2.62
C ASN A 357 -6.29 1.94 -1.18
N LYS A 358 -5.75 2.77 -0.28
CA LYS A 358 -5.61 2.48 1.15
C LYS A 358 -6.66 3.21 1.98
N TYR A 359 -6.95 2.67 3.15
CA TYR A 359 -7.76 3.33 4.17
C TYR A 359 -6.86 4.15 5.09
N GLN A 360 -6.78 5.45 4.83
CA GLN A 360 -6.07 6.42 5.67
C GLN A 360 -6.86 6.63 6.95
N CYS A 361 -6.17 6.62 8.09
CA CYS A 361 -6.77 6.85 9.40
C CYS A 361 -6.87 8.33 9.70
N LEU A 362 -7.92 8.71 10.42
CA LEU A 362 -8.18 10.08 10.86
C LEU A 362 -8.26 10.08 12.40
N PRO A 363 -7.61 11.06 13.09
CA PRO A 363 -7.69 11.18 14.55
C PRO A 363 -9.08 11.62 15.01
N ASP A 364 -9.76 12.45 14.20
CA ASP A 364 -11.05 13.07 14.49
C ASP A 364 -12.21 12.42 13.70
N ASP A 365 -13.33 13.13 13.62
CA ASP A 365 -14.47 12.82 12.76
C ASP A 365 -14.19 13.03 11.26
N CYS A 366 -15.09 12.52 10.41
CA CYS A 366 -14.97 12.63 8.97
C CYS A 366 -14.93 14.08 8.46
N PRO A 367 -14.14 14.38 7.41
CA PRO A 367 -14.07 15.72 6.81
C PRO A 367 -15.43 16.15 6.23
N PRO A 368 -15.65 17.48 6.03
CA PRO A 368 -16.91 17.98 5.47
C PRO A 368 -17.25 17.34 4.11
N LYS A 369 -18.54 17.37 3.76
CA LYS A 369 -19.12 16.62 2.62
C LYS A 369 -18.96 15.10 2.70
N HIS A 370 -18.78 14.54 3.89
CA HIS A 370 -18.80 13.09 4.14
C HIS A 370 -19.75 12.73 5.29
N TYR A 371 -20.30 11.52 5.24
CA TYR A 371 -21.02 10.87 6.34
C TYR A 371 -20.24 9.63 6.81
N THR A 372 -20.63 9.09 7.97
CA THR A 372 -19.98 7.93 8.59
C THR A 372 -20.83 6.67 8.41
N GLU A 373 -20.21 5.59 7.92
CA GLU A 373 -20.77 4.24 7.98
C GLU A 373 -19.99 3.39 9.00
N SER A 374 -20.68 2.83 9.99
CA SER A 374 -20.05 2.00 11.04
C SER A 374 -20.08 0.52 10.66
N TYR A 375 -18.93 -0.15 10.75
CA TYR A 375 -18.78 -1.60 10.52
C TYR A 375 -18.12 -2.29 11.73
N GLN A 376 -18.30 -3.60 11.89
CA GLN A 376 -17.46 -4.37 12.81
C GLN A 376 -16.04 -4.45 12.24
N THR A 377 -15.04 -4.04 13.03
CA THR A 377 -13.67 -3.83 12.54
C THR A 377 -13.08 -5.09 11.88
N GLN A 378 -13.28 -6.26 12.49
CA GLN A 378 -12.76 -7.53 11.95
C GLN A 378 -13.43 -7.90 10.61
N ASP A 379 -14.75 -7.73 10.49
CA ASP A 379 -15.48 -8.05 9.26
C ASP A 379 -15.10 -7.09 8.12
N PHE A 380 -14.84 -5.82 8.44
CA PHE A 380 -14.32 -4.83 7.48
C PHE A 380 -12.92 -5.22 6.98
N ILE A 381 -11.98 -5.52 7.89
CA ILE A 381 -10.62 -5.98 7.57
C ILE A 381 -10.66 -7.24 6.69
N ASN A 382 -11.49 -8.22 7.06
CA ASN A 382 -11.66 -9.46 6.30
C ASN A 382 -12.25 -9.21 4.89
N LYS A 383 -13.27 -8.36 4.78
CA LYS A 383 -13.98 -8.05 3.52
C LYS A 383 -13.11 -7.28 2.53
N GLU A 384 -12.38 -6.28 3.01
CA GLU A 384 -11.48 -5.47 2.19
C GLU A 384 -10.07 -6.10 2.03
N ASN A 385 -9.86 -7.31 2.58
CA ASN A 385 -8.62 -8.10 2.52
C ASN A 385 -7.37 -7.36 3.06
N ILE A 386 -7.54 -6.56 4.12
CA ILE A 386 -6.46 -5.77 4.72
C ILE A 386 -5.56 -6.69 5.55
N ILE A 387 -4.26 -6.73 5.23
CA ILE A 387 -3.27 -7.48 6.03
C ILE A 387 -2.77 -6.58 7.17
N VAL A 388 -2.77 -7.14 8.38
CA VAL A 388 -2.36 -6.51 9.64
C VAL A 388 -1.30 -7.40 10.30
N SER A 389 -0.34 -6.83 11.05
CA SER A 389 0.72 -7.60 11.73
C SER A 389 0.14 -8.51 12.82
N SER A 390 -0.07 -9.79 12.52
CA SER A 390 -0.69 -10.74 13.43
C SER A 390 0.28 -11.26 14.51
N HIS A 391 0.69 -10.41 15.45
CA HIS A 391 1.25 -10.88 16.71
C HIS A 391 0.10 -11.34 17.62
N ASN A 392 0.01 -12.67 17.74
CA ASN A 392 -1.10 -13.44 18.31
C ASN A 392 -2.36 -13.55 17.44
N GLN A 393 -2.98 -14.73 17.49
CA GLN A 393 -4.29 -14.99 16.92
C GLN A 393 -5.34 -14.28 17.78
N VAL A 394 -5.89 -13.17 17.31
CA VAL A 394 -7.00 -12.46 17.97
C VAL A 394 -8.15 -13.44 18.17
N LYS A 395 -8.51 -13.72 19.43
CA LYS A 395 -9.66 -14.58 19.71
C LYS A 395 -10.93 -13.89 19.23
N LYS A 396 -11.82 -14.68 18.65
CA LYS A 396 -13.09 -14.24 18.07
C LYS A 396 -14.04 -13.72 19.16
N GLY A 397 -13.83 -12.47 19.57
CA GLY A 397 -14.57 -11.79 20.65
C GLY A 397 -13.89 -10.56 21.26
N GLU A 398 -12.56 -10.39 21.14
CA GLU A 398 -11.83 -9.35 21.90
C GLU A 398 -11.59 -8.02 21.14
N LEU A 399 -11.76 -7.98 19.81
CA LEU A 399 -11.70 -6.73 19.02
C LEU A 399 -13.07 -6.00 19.03
N GLY A 400 -13.47 -5.49 20.20
CA GLY A 400 -14.77 -4.87 20.47
C GLY A 400 -15.04 -3.51 19.83
N GLY A 401 -14.31 -3.13 18.78
CA GLY A 401 -14.44 -1.83 18.10
C GLY A 401 -15.36 -1.85 16.87
N MET A 402 -16.14 -0.79 16.71
CA MET A 402 -16.73 -0.43 15.41
C MET A 402 -15.81 0.55 14.68
N ILE A 403 -15.51 0.29 13.41
CA ILE A 403 -14.72 1.19 12.56
C ILE A 403 -15.66 2.14 11.79
N ARG A 404 -15.35 3.44 11.82
CA ARG A 404 -16.10 4.52 11.15
C ARG A 404 -15.50 4.78 9.78
N VAL A 405 -16.20 4.41 8.71
CA VAL A 405 -15.74 4.63 7.34
C VAL A 405 -16.39 5.89 6.76
N CYS A 406 -15.59 6.86 6.37
CA CYS A 406 -16.06 8.09 5.74
C CYS A 406 -16.48 7.84 4.29
N LYS A 407 -17.73 8.15 3.95
CA LYS A 407 -18.29 8.10 2.59
C LYS A 407 -18.72 9.49 2.14
N PRO A 408 -18.53 9.86 0.86
CA PRO A 408 -18.92 11.18 0.38
C PRO A 408 -20.44 11.35 0.38
N CYS A 409 -20.90 12.56 0.75
CA CYS A 409 -22.26 13.01 0.55
C CYS A 409 -22.62 13.11 -0.94
N HIS A 410 -23.91 13.23 -1.23
CA HIS A 410 -24.37 13.62 -2.57
C HIS A 410 -23.76 14.99 -2.96
N PRO A 411 -23.31 15.22 -4.22
CA PRO A 411 -22.59 16.44 -4.60
C PRO A 411 -23.31 17.77 -4.26
N PHE A 412 -24.64 17.75 -4.22
CA PHE A 412 -25.47 18.90 -3.85
C PHE A 412 -25.59 19.13 -2.31
N CYS A 413 -24.85 18.41 -1.48
CA CYS A 413 -24.99 18.46 -0.03
C CYS A 413 -23.66 18.67 0.71
N ASP A 414 -23.62 19.64 1.63
CA ASP A 414 -22.45 19.90 2.48
C ASP A 414 -22.40 19.01 3.73
N LEU A 415 -23.57 18.65 4.28
CA LEU A 415 -23.73 17.91 5.52
C LEU A 415 -24.87 16.90 5.38
N CYS A 416 -24.55 15.61 5.48
CA CYS A 416 -25.50 14.51 5.29
C CYS A 416 -25.31 13.38 6.31
N THR A 417 -26.31 12.53 6.44
CA THR A 417 -26.27 11.26 7.21
C THR A 417 -26.17 10.01 6.34
N ALA A 418 -26.45 10.15 5.03
CA ALA A 418 -26.26 9.12 4.01
C ALA A 418 -26.08 9.79 2.62
N ASN A 419 -25.82 9.00 1.58
CA ASN A 419 -25.81 9.52 0.20
C ASN A 419 -27.25 9.74 -0.32
N GLY A 420 -27.69 11.00 -0.43
CA GLY A 420 -28.97 11.37 -1.02
C GLY A 420 -29.26 12.88 -0.96
N THR A 421 -30.32 13.31 -1.66
CA THR A 421 -30.75 14.73 -1.77
C THR A 421 -31.90 15.11 -0.85
N HIS A 422 -32.67 14.14 -0.33
CA HIS A 422 -33.85 14.38 0.50
C HIS A 422 -33.48 15.02 1.85
N ALA A 423 -34.33 15.89 2.40
CA ALA A 423 -34.09 16.65 3.63
C ALA A 423 -33.86 15.80 4.90
N SER A 424 -34.30 14.53 4.90
CA SER A 424 -33.99 13.58 5.99
C SER A 424 -32.59 12.97 5.91
N ILE A 425 -31.91 13.12 4.76
CA ILE A 425 -30.58 12.57 4.46
C ILE A 425 -29.55 13.71 4.34
N CYS A 426 -29.90 14.75 3.58
CA CYS A 426 -29.15 15.97 3.43
C CYS A 426 -29.68 17.04 4.40
N HIS A 427 -28.86 17.51 5.32
CA HIS A 427 -29.24 18.55 6.28
C HIS A 427 -28.81 19.96 5.84
N SER A 428 -27.91 20.04 4.85
CA SER A 428 -27.48 21.31 4.25
C SER A 428 -27.25 21.21 2.74
N CYS A 429 -28.28 21.56 1.96
CA CYS A 429 -28.23 21.72 0.51
C CYS A 429 -27.26 22.84 0.10
N THR A 430 -26.51 22.66 -1.00
CA THR A 430 -25.64 23.68 -1.61
C THR A 430 -26.38 24.60 -2.57
N HIS A 431 -27.47 24.11 -3.17
CA HIS A 431 -28.27 24.80 -4.19
C HIS A 431 -29.64 25.18 -3.65
N TRP A 432 -30.73 24.62 -4.17
CA TRP A 432 -32.10 25.00 -3.82
C TRP A 432 -32.91 23.83 -3.22
N TRP A 433 -33.73 24.12 -2.22
CA TRP A 433 -34.74 23.16 -1.74
C TRP A 433 -36.04 23.25 -2.55
N PHE A 434 -36.52 22.11 -3.06
CA PHE A 434 -37.82 21.96 -3.71
C PHE A 434 -38.52 20.68 -3.22
N LYS A 435 -39.73 20.80 -2.65
CA LYS A 435 -40.55 19.65 -2.17
C LYS A 435 -39.74 18.64 -1.32
N SER A 436 -38.90 19.15 -0.40
CA SER A 436 -37.97 18.40 0.45
C SER A 436 -36.78 17.71 -0.23
N GLU A 437 -36.56 17.93 -1.52
CA GLU A 437 -35.35 17.51 -2.25
C GLU A 437 -34.40 18.70 -2.48
N CYS A 438 -33.10 18.45 -2.38
CA CYS A 438 -32.06 19.40 -2.77
C CYS A 438 -31.76 19.29 -4.27
N VAL A 439 -32.07 20.34 -5.03
CA VAL A 439 -31.95 20.40 -6.50
C VAL A 439 -31.03 21.55 -6.94
N GLU A 440 -30.30 21.31 -8.03
CA GLU A 440 -29.39 22.30 -8.63
C GLU A 440 -30.13 23.55 -9.14
N VAL A 441 -31.31 23.34 -9.75
CA VAL A 441 -32.14 24.39 -10.37
C VAL A 441 -33.61 24.21 -9.98
N CYS A 442 -34.30 25.30 -9.63
CA CYS A 442 -35.74 25.31 -9.34
C CYS A 442 -36.58 25.02 -10.60
N PRO A 443 -37.60 24.13 -10.55
CA PRO A 443 -38.46 23.84 -11.69
C PRO A 443 -39.27 25.08 -12.16
N PRO A 444 -38.95 25.66 -13.34
CA PRO A 444 -39.44 27.00 -13.72
C PRO A 444 -40.93 27.04 -14.09
N ALA A 445 -41.57 25.88 -14.28
CA ALA A 445 -43.00 25.80 -14.58
C ALA A 445 -43.90 25.89 -13.33
N GLU A 446 -43.36 25.59 -12.14
CA GLU A 446 -44.10 25.52 -10.86
C GLU A 446 -43.55 26.46 -9.78
N THR A 447 -42.36 27.03 -9.97
CA THR A 447 -41.67 27.81 -8.92
C THR A 447 -40.97 29.06 -9.43
N TYR A 448 -40.79 30.01 -8.51
CA TYR A 448 -39.96 31.20 -8.68
C TYR A 448 -38.89 31.28 -7.60
N SER A 449 -37.94 32.21 -7.77
CA SER A 449 -36.89 32.53 -6.81
C SER A 449 -36.74 34.03 -6.68
N LEU A 450 -36.64 34.53 -5.44
CA LEU A 450 -36.33 35.94 -5.18
C LEU A 450 -34.85 36.19 -5.47
N ALA A 451 -34.57 36.91 -6.56
CA ALA A 451 -33.21 37.29 -6.96
C ALA A 451 -32.71 38.46 -6.10
N GLY A 452 -32.05 38.17 -4.97
CA GLY A 452 -31.56 39.25 -4.09
C GLY A 452 -30.98 38.83 -2.74
N SER A 453 -29.87 38.09 -2.72
CA SER A 453 -28.93 38.12 -1.59
C SER A 453 -27.45 38.05 -1.97
N ASP A 454 -27.15 38.16 -3.27
CA ASP A 454 -25.79 38.33 -3.79
C ASP A 454 -25.40 39.82 -3.78
N LYS A 455 -25.29 40.36 -2.55
CA LYS A 455 -24.50 41.56 -2.24
C LYS A 455 -23.63 41.23 -1.04
N GLU A 456 -22.33 41.13 -1.28
CA GLU A 456 -21.35 41.17 -0.20
C GLU A 456 -21.43 42.55 0.47
N SER A 457 -22.01 42.57 1.67
CA SER A 457 -21.97 43.73 2.55
C SER A 457 -20.75 43.58 3.44
N ASP A 458 -19.59 44.04 2.95
CA ASP A 458 -18.43 44.30 3.79
C ASP A 458 -18.83 45.33 4.86
N ASN A 459 -19.03 44.85 6.08
CA ASN A 459 -18.99 45.61 7.33
C ASN A 459 -19.05 44.62 8.49
N GLU A 460 -17.92 44.43 9.16
CA GLU A 460 -17.90 43.85 10.50
C GLU A 460 -18.39 44.91 11.49
N GLU A 461 -19.50 44.68 12.20
CA GLU A 461 -19.59 45.08 13.60
C GLU A 461 -20.65 44.26 14.38
N ASN A 462 -20.69 44.48 15.69
CA ASN A 462 -21.29 43.56 16.66
C ASN A 462 -22.76 43.85 16.96
N ASP A 463 -23.65 42.89 16.68
CA ASP A 463 -24.99 42.81 17.27
C ASP A 463 -25.09 41.55 18.16
N LEU A 464 -24.74 41.70 19.44
CA LEU A 464 -24.94 40.65 20.45
C LEU A 464 -26.37 40.74 21.01
N ILE A 465 -27.27 39.88 20.55
CA ILE A 465 -28.59 39.72 21.18
C ILE A 465 -28.43 38.96 22.50
N THR A 466 -28.32 39.69 23.61
CA THR A 466 -28.33 39.12 24.96
C THR A 466 -29.73 38.62 25.32
N LEU A 467 -29.97 37.31 25.23
CA LEU A 467 -31.14 36.70 25.89
C LEU A 467 -30.89 36.67 27.40
N SER A 468 -31.55 37.58 28.12
CA SER A 468 -31.58 37.58 29.59
C SER A 468 -32.35 36.36 30.12
N ASN A 469 -31.84 35.73 31.17
CA ASN A 469 -32.54 34.66 31.89
C ASN A 469 -33.86 35.16 32.50
N ASN A 470 -35.00 34.95 31.82
CA ASN A 470 -36.31 34.58 32.38
C ASN A 470 -37.45 34.67 31.33
N THR A 471 -37.66 33.62 30.53
CA THR A 471 -38.92 33.40 29.80
C THR A 471 -39.30 31.91 29.84
N GLN A 472 -40.41 31.58 30.50
CA GLN A 472 -40.97 30.23 30.48
C GLN A 472 -41.65 29.96 29.13
N PHE A 473 -41.29 28.87 28.46
CA PHE A 473 -41.99 28.38 27.27
C PHE A 473 -42.87 27.17 27.59
N SER A 474 -44.05 27.12 26.96
CA SER A 474 -45.09 26.12 27.24
C SER A 474 -44.80 24.76 26.60
N SER A 475 -45.30 23.69 27.23
CA SER A 475 -44.97 22.27 26.99
C SER A 475 -45.29 21.70 25.59
N ASN A 476 -45.75 22.52 24.64
CA ASN A 476 -46.06 22.14 23.26
C ASN A 476 -44.98 22.51 22.23
N GLN A 477 -43.84 23.08 22.66
CA GLN A 477 -42.64 23.26 21.80
C GLN A 477 -41.62 22.12 21.96
N LEU A 478 -41.81 21.20 22.91
CA LEU A 478 -40.83 20.17 23.25
C LEU A 478 -41.13 18.79 22.62
N LYS A 479 -41.33 18.76 21.29
CA LYS A 479 -41.59 17.51 20.53
C LYS A 479 -40.73 17.27 19.27
N GLU A 480 -39.83 18.19 18.92
CA GLU A 480 -38.86 18.02 17.82
C GLU A 480 -37.39 17.97 18.29
N PHE A 481 -37.14 17.85 19.60
CA PHE A 481 -35.79 17.86 20.20
C PHE A 481 -35.34 16.52 20.81
N THR A 482 -36.08 15.43 20.62
CA THR A 482 -35.76 14.10 21.17
C THR A 482 -35.49 13.07 20.07
N PHE A 483 -34.47 13.33 19.24
CA PHE A 483 -33.96 12.32 18.31
C PHE A 483 -32.47 12.50 17.96
N LEU A 484 -31.56 12.43 18.95
CA LEU A 484 -30.12 12.11 18.77
C LEU A 484 -29.36 11.95 20.12
N SER A 485 -29.78 11.05 21.00
CA SER A 485 -29.06 10.78 22.27
C SER A 485 -29.26 9.37 22.87
N ASN A 486 -29.28 8.32 22.04
CA ASN A 486 -29.23 6.94 22.53
C ASN A 486 -27.78 6.51 22.85
N VAL A 487 -27.32 6.86 24.06
CA VAL A 487 -26.20 6.17 24.72
C VAL A 487 -26.70 5.65 26.07
N SER A 488 -27.04 4.37 26.12
CA SER A 488 -27.59 3.71 27.31
C SER A 488 -26.51 3.43 28.36
N ALA A 489 -26.09 4.46 29.10
CA ALA A 489 -25.18 4.30 30.24
C ALA A 489 -25.94 3.74 31.47
N THR A 490 -26.02 2.42 31.59
CA THR A 490 -26.60 1.75 32.76
C THR A 490 -25.65 1.78 33.95
N THR A 491 -25.81 2.74 34.86
CA THR A 491 -25.09 2.78 36.15
C THR A 491 -26.06 2.71 37.32
N ASN A 492 -26.24 1.51 37.89
CA ASN A 492 -26.81 1.35 39.22
C ASN A 492 -25.79 1.86 40.25
N ALA A 493 -26.05 3.03 40.85
CA ALA A 493 -25.32 3.53 42.00
C ALA A 493 -26.32 4.11 43.01
N SER A 494 -26.27 3.61 44.25
CA SER A 494 -27.15 4.05 45.33
C SER A 494 -26.74 5.41 45.88
N ILE A 495 -27.74 6.21 46.25
CA ILE A 495 -27.54 7.46 46.99
C ILE A 495 -27.06 7.13 48.42
N ASP A 496 -25.94 7.71 48.82
CA ASP A 496 -25.73 8.16 50.20
C ASP A 496 -24.93 9.47 50.18
N ALA A 497 -25.00 10.27 51.25
CA ALA A 497 -24.65 11.68 51.22
C ALA A 497 -23.57 12.09 52.23
N SER A 498 -22.48 12.72 51.76
CA SER A 498 -21.71 13.69 52.56
C SER A 498 -20.77 14.59 51.74
N GLN A 499 -20.82 15.89 52.08
CA GLN A 499 -19.72 16.86 52.12
C GLN A 499 -18.86 17.19 50.87
N GLN A 500 -19.19 18.38 50.33
CA GLN A 500 -18.29 19.54 50.12
C GLN A 500 -17.47 19.74 48.83
N GLU A 501 -17.49 21.03 48.43
CA GLU A 501 -16.46 21.81 47.70
C GLU A 501 -16.13 21.43 46.25
N TYR A 502 -17.03 21.86 45.36
CA TYR A 502 -16.67 22.24 44.00
C TYR A 502 -15.65 23.39 43.99
N LYS A 503 -14.50 23.18 43.34
CA LYS A 503 -13.63 24.26 42.86
C LYS A 503 -13.50 24.12 41.34
N THR A 504 -14.27 24.92 40.61
CA THR A 504 -14.36 24.85 39.14
C THR A 504 -13.05 25.25 38.48
N SER A 505 -12.42 24.30 37.80
CA SER A 505 -11.30 24.53 36.88
C SER A 505 -11.70 24.04 35.49
N SER A 506 -11.44 24.85 34.47
CA SER A 506 -11.81 24.58 33.10
C SER A 506 -10.95 23.49 32.45
N LEU A 507 -11.56 22.66 31.61
CA LEU A 507 -11.01 22.35 30.29
C LEU A 507 -12.18 22.27 29.29
N ALA A 508 -11.98 22.74 28.06
CA ALA A 508 -13.07 22.95 27.11
C ALA A 508 -13.38 21.68 26.30
N ALA A 509 -14.65 21.30 26.24
CA ALA A 509 -15.16 20.49 25.12
C ALA A 509 -15.27 21.38 23.87
N PRO A 510 -14.99 20.87 22.66
CA PRO A 510 -15.11 21.65 21.43
C PRO A 510 -16.59 21.95 21.14
N VAL A 511 -17.03 23.16 21.49
CA VAL A 511 -18.37 23.63 21.14
C VAL A 511 -18.38 23.85 19.63
N PHE A 512 -18.97 22.91 18.89
CA PHE A 512 -19.22 23.04 17.46
C PHE A 512 -20.35 24.06 17.25
N LEU A 513 -20.02 25.35 17.44
CA LEU A 513 -20.98 26.44 17.49
C LEU A 513 -21.80 26.50 16.20
N ILE A 514 -23.11 26.36 16.39
CA ILE A 514 -24.10 26.32 15.32
C ILE A 514 -24.14 27.71 14.65
N LYS A 515 -23.35 27.91 13.59
CA LYS A 515 -23.53 29.03 12.64
C LYS A 515 -24.80 28.82 11.80
N LEU A 516 -25.97 28.88 12.45
CA LEU A 516 -27.28 28.97 11.79
C LEU A 516 -27.51 30.37 11.21
N LYS A 517 -26.62 30.78 10.29
CA LYS A 517 -26.83 31.92 9.38
C LYS A 517 -26.75 31.44 7.93
N ARG A 518 -27.61 30.46 7.60
CA ARG A 518 -27.94 30.09 6.22
C ARG A 518 -29.40 30.43 5.94
N SER A 519 -29.61 31.54 5.24
CA SER A 519 -30.78 31.77 4.39
C SER A 519 -30.77 30.74 3.25
N GLN A 520 -31.10 29.49 3.58
CA GLN A 520 -31.09 28.39 2.61
C GLN A 520 -32.04 28.73 1.45
N ARG A 521 -31.51 28.71 0.24
CA ARG A 521 -32.25 29.06 -0.98
C ARG A 521 -33.37 28.02 -1.18
N ARG A 522 -34.62 28.47 -1.24
CA ARG A 522 -35.81 27.61 -1.43
C ARG A 522 -36.55 28.02 -2.69
N CYS A 523 -36.98 27.04 -3.48
CA CYS A 523 -37.87 27.27 -4.62
C CYS A 523 -39.27 27.59 -4.08
N LEU A 524 -39.77 28.79 -4.33
CA LEU A 524 -41.07 29.23 -3.86
C LEU A 524 -42.14 28.84 -4.89
N LEU A 525 -43.24 28.23 -4.44
CA LEU A 525 -44.30 27.76 -5.32
C LEU A 525 -45.07 28.94 -5.94
N CYS A 526 -45.38 28.83 -7.23
CA CYS A 526 -46.29 29.75 -7.91
C CYS A 526 -47.72 29.66 -7.38
N HIS A 527 -48.50 30.73 -7.55
CA HIS A 527 -49.93 30.72 -7.26
C HIS A 527 -50.65 29.61 -8.05
N GLU A 528 -51.65 28.96 -7.47
CA GLU A 528 -52.36 27.80 -8.06
C GLU A 528 -53.12 28.10 -9.37
N GLN A 529 -53.32 29.39 -9.66
CA GLN A 529 -53.92 29.91 -10.89
C GLN A 529 -52.88 30.28 -11.96
N CYS A 530 -51.59 30.10 -11.71
CA CYS A 530 -50.52 30.23 -12.71
C CYS A 530 -50.33 28.92 -13.51
N ILE A 531 -49.86 29.04 -14.75
CA ILE A 531 -49.24 27.95 -15.52
C ILE A 531 -48.00 28.48 -16.25
N GLN A 532 -47.04 27.60 -16.53
CA GLN A 532 -45.79 27.93 -17.23
C GLN A 532 -44.90 28.95 -16.47
N GLY A 533 -44.97 28.96 -15.13
CA GLY A 533 -44.13 29.78 -14.26
C GLY A 533 -44.77 31.06 -13.71
N CYS A 534 -44.01 31.77 -12.88
CA CYS A 534 -44.38 33.04 -12.24
C CYS A 534 -43.11 33.82 -11.84
N SER A 535 -43.26 35.11 -11.53
CA SER A 535 -42.21 35.98 -10.97
C SER A 535 -42.32 36.20 -9.45
N GLY A 536 -43.40 35.70 -8.82
CA GLY A 536 -43.78 36.02 -7.44
C GLY A 536 -44.94 35.16 -6.94
N PRO A 537 -45.40 35.38 -5.69
CA PRO A 537 -46.43 34.56 -5.05
C PRO A 537 -47.87 34.91 -5.46
N GLY A 538 -48.11 36.06 -6.07
CA GLY A 538 -49.45 36.58 -6.32
C GLY A 538 -50.11 35.98 -7.57
N PRO A 539 -51.46 35.96 -7.65
CA PRO A 539 -52.17 35.68 -8.90
C PRO A 539 -51.87 36.69 -10.02
N GLU A 540 -51.29 37.86 -9.71
CA GLU A 540 -50.79 38.85 -10.67
C GLU A 540 -49.36 38.58 -11.18
N ASP A 541 -48.60 37.72 -10.49
CA ASP A 541 -47.20 37.42 -10.84
C ASP A 541 -47.05 36.23 -11.81
N CYS A 542 -48.16 35.66 -12.29
CA CYS A 542 -48.13 34.51 -13.18
C CYS A 542 -47.58 34.87 -14.56
N VAL A 543 -46.72 34.02 -15.15
CA VAL A 543 -46.32 34.15 -16.57
C VAL A 543 -47.54 33.96 -17.49
N LYS A 544 -48.50 33.13 -17.07
CA LYS A 544 -49.76 32.87 -17.77
C LYS A 544 -50.82 32.32 -16.83
N CYS A 545 -52.09 32.65 -17.07
CA CYS A 545 -53.21 32.17 -16.27
C CYS A 545 -53.66 30.76 -16.65
N ARG A 546 -54.08 29.99 -15.64
CA ARG A 546 -54.60 28.62 -15.75
C ARG A 546 -56.02 28.55 -16.29
N ASN A 547 -56.87 29.48 -15.84
CA ASN A 547 -58.29 29.54 -16.16
C ASN A 547 -58.61 30.84 -16.90
N TYR A 548 -58.67 31.97 -16.18
CA TYR A 548 -58.99 33.27 -16.78
C TYR A 548 -58.01 34.38 -16.41
N GLN A 549 -57.76 35.27 -17.35
CA GLN A 549 -56.89 36.44 -17.24
C GLN A 549 -57.74 37.72 -17.17
N ILE A 550 -57.58 38.51 -16.11
CA ILE A 550 -58.26 39.80 -15.93
C ILE A 550 -57.21 40.90 -16.08
N ILE A 551 -57.32 41.73 -17.12
CA ILE A 551 -56.40 42.86 -17.33
C ILE A 551 -56.76 43.97 -16.32
N LEU A 552 -55.79 44.36 -15.49
CA LEU A 552 -55.90 45.44 -14.51
C LEU A 552 -55.51 46.79 -15.13
N ASP A 553 -54.55 46.78 -16.05
CA ASP A 553 -53.97 47.96 -16.68
C ASP A 553 -53.58 47.63 -18.14
N GLU A 554 -54.08 48.42 -19.10
CA GLU A 554 -53.83 48.24 -20.54
C GLU A 554 -52.49 48.85 -20.99
N GLU A 555 -51.91 49.82 -20.28
CA GLU A 555 -50.63 50.45 -20.65
C GLU A 555 -49.45 49.63 -20.12
N THR A 556 -49.53 49.12 -18.88
CA THR A 556 -48.46 48.28 -18.30
C THR A 556 -48.63 46.78 -18.59
N ASN A 557 -49.70 46.38 -19.29
CA ASN A 557 -50.11 44.98 -19.49
C ASN A 557 -50.29 44.18 -18.18
N LYS A 558 -50.50 44.84 -17.03
CA LYS A 558 -50.66 44.15 -15.75
C LYS A 558 -52.00 43.39 -15.73
N PHE A 559 -51.96 42.11 -15.36
CA PHE A 559 -53.14 41.27 -15.22
C PHE A 559 -53.16 40.52 -13.89
N VAL A 560 -54.29 39.90 -13.57
CA VAL A 560 -54.46 38.97 -12.45
C VAL A 560 -55.20 37.72 -12.92
N CYS A 561 -54.75 36.55 -12.46
CA CYS A 561 -55.31 35.25 -12.82
C CYS A 561 -56.37 34.80 -11.80
N ASN A 562 -57.57 34.49 -12.28
CA ASN A 562 -58.66 34.01 -11.42
C ASN A 562 -59.29 32.72 -11.95
N SER A 563 -59.95 31.97 -11.06
CA SER A 563 -60.68 30.74 -11.37
C SER A 563 -62.03 30.99 -12.06
N SER A 564 -62.61 32.18 -11.90
CA SER A 564 -63.83 32.65 -12.57
C SER A 564 -63.72 34.12 -13.01
N CYS A 565 -64.52 34.53 -13.99
CA CYS A 565 -64.68 35.96 -14.30
C CYS A 565 -65.67 36.61 -13.32
N PRO A 566 -65.40 37.84 -12.83
CA PRO A 566 -66.36 38.62 -12.05
C PRO A 566 -67.53 39.11 -12.93
N GLU A 567 -68.66 39.45 -12.30
CA GLU A 567 -69.92 39.71 -13.01
C GLU A 567 -69.87 40.94 -13.93
N ASP A 568 -69.00 41.93 -13.64
CA ASP A 568 -68.74 43.12 -14.45
C ASP A 568 -67.94 42.82 -15.74
N ARG A 569 -67.28 41.67 -15.81
CA ARG A 569 -66.42 41.24 -16.94
C ARG A 569 -66.74 39.82 -17.40
N ASN A 570 -68.03 39.54 -17.51
CA ASN A 570 -68.56 38.22 -17.86
C ASN A 570 -68.29 37.74 -19.31
N HIS A 571 -67.71 38.57 -20.18
CA HIS A 571 -67.43 38.20 -21.57
C HIS A 571 -66.06 37.54 -21.74
N ILE A 572 -66.05 36.22 -21.90
CA ILE A 572 -64.82 35.44 -22.10
C ILE A 572 -64.39 35.45 -23.58
N PHE A 573 -63.16 35.86 -23.87
CA PHE A 573 -62.56 35.75 -25.20
C PHE A 573 -61.10 35.26 -25.10
N HIS A 574 -60.78 34.12 -25.72
CA HIS A 574 -59.45 33.46 -25.66
C HIS A 574 -58.88 33.26 -24.23
N GLY A 575 -59.73 33.16 -23.21
CA GLY A 575 -59.32 33.02 -21.80
C GLY A 575 -59.16 34.35 -21.04
N MET A 576 -59.45 35.50 -21.67
CA MET A 576 -59.50 36.80 -21.00
C MET A 576 -60.93 37.14 -20.57
N CYS A 577 -61.10 37.71 -19.38
CA CYS A 577 -62.36 38.30 -18.92
C CYS A 577 -62.44 39.77 -19.39
N LEU A 578 -63.34 40.05 -20.32
CA LEU A 578 -63.51 41.38 -20.93
C LEU A 578 -64.80 42.05 -20.46
N THR A 579 -64.79 43.38 -20.44
CA THR A 579 -66.03 44.17 -20.42
C THR A 579 -66.80 44.02 -21.73
N ALA A 580 -68.09 44.36 -21.74
CA ALA A 580 -68.91 44.36 -22.95
C ALA A 580 -68.32 45.23 -24.08
N GLU A 581 -67.70 46.36 -23.74
CA GLU A 581 -67.09 47.26 -24.73
C GLU A 581 -65.78 46.69 -25.30
N GLN A 582 -64.88 46.17 -24.45
CA GLN A 582 -63.65 45.51 -24.92
C GLN A 582 -63.96 44.29 -25.79
N ASN A 583 -64.98 43.51 -25.45
CA ASN A 583 -65.46 42.39 -26.28
C ASN A 583 -66.06 42.88 -27.61
N ALA A 584 -66.77 44.01 -27.64
CA ALA A 584 -67.23 44.60 -28.90
C ALA A 584 -66.04 45.01 -29.81
N ARG A 585 -64.97 45.58 -29.23
CA ARG A 585 -63.74 45.94 -29.97
C ARG A 585 -62.98 44.70 -30.49
N LEU A 586 -62.76 43.67 -29.67
CA LEU A 586 -62.00 42.47 -30.06
C LEU A 586 -62.80 41.46 -30.92
N SER A 587 -64.12 41.37 -30.76
CA SER A 587 -64.93 40.37 -31.48
C SER A 587 -65.06 40.65 -32.99
N GLY A 588 -64.76 41.88 -33.43
CA GLY A 588 -64.33 42.18 -34.80
C GLY A 588 -65.26 41.69 -35.90
N GLN A 589 -66.56 41.98 -35.80
CA GLN A 589 -67.58 41.41 -36.70
C GLN A 589 -67.36 41.74 -38.19
N THR A 590 -66.64 42.82 -38.53
CA THR A 590 -66.26 43.17 -39.90
C THR A 590 -65.15 42.28 -40.51
N ALA A 591 -64.37 41.56 -39.71
CA ALA A 591 -63.26 40.73 -40.19
C ALA A 591 -63.66 39.29 -40.55
N ARG A 592 -64.83 38.81 -40.12
CA ARG A 592 -65.24 37.40 -40.25
C ARG A 592 -65.80 37.05 -41.64
N GLU A 593 -66.49 37.98 -42.29
CA GLU A 593 -67.06 37.80 -43.64
C GLU A 593 -65.96 37.55 -44.69
N LEU A 594 -64.88 38.34 -44.66
CA LEU A 594 -63.74 38.17 -45.57
C LEU A 594 -62.98 36.87 -45.27
N ARG A 595 -62.73 36.56 -43.99
CA ARG A 595 -61.94 35.37 -43.61
C ARG A 595 -62.63 34.05 -43.97
N ASN A 596 -63.95 33.97 -43.89
CA ASN A 596 -64.68 32.76 -44.28
C ASN A 596 -64.74 32.59 -45.81
N ARG A 597 -64.90 33.67 -46.59
CA ARG A 597 -64.79 33.61 -48.06
C ARG A 597 -63.38 33.18 -48.50
N ILE A 598 -62.34 33.73 -47.86
CA ILE A 598 -60.95 33.31 -48.09
C ILE A 598 -60.74 31.86 -47.67
N LEU A 599 -61.21 31.40 -46.51
CA LEU A 599 -61.02 30.01 -46.07
C LEU A 599 -61.73 28.98 -46.94
N ILE A 600 -62.90 29.30 -47.52
CA ILE A 600 -63.59 28.42 -48.48
C ILE A 600 -62.88 28.43 -49.84
N ALA A 601 -62.47 29.61 -50.34
CA ALA A 601 -61.70 29.71 -51.58
C ALA A 601 -60.33 29.01 -51.46
N VAL A 602 -59.65 29.16 -50.31
CA VAL A 602 -58.36 28.54 -50.00
C VAL A 602 -58.51 27.05 -49.70
N SER A 603 -59.57 26.57 -49.05
CA SER A 603 -59.75 25.12 -48.88
C SER A 603 -60.05 24.42 -50.20
N ILE A 604 -60.88 25.00 -51.06
CA ILE A 604 -61.13 24.50 -52.44
C ILE A 604 -59.85 24.59 -53.27
N SER A 605 -59.12 25.72 -53.21
CA SER A 605 -57.84 25.86 -53.92
C SER A 605 -56.78 24.89 -53.41
N ILE A 606 -56.68 24.66 -52.10
CA ILE A 606 -55.77 23.67 -51.51
C ILE A 606 -56.20 22.26 -51.88
N PHE A 607 -57.49 21.92 -51.95
CA PHE A 607 -57.93 20.60 -52.37
C PHE A 607 -57.66 20.37 -53.86
N ILE A 608 -57.85 21.39 -54.71
CA ILE A 608 -57.48 21.36 -56.13
C ILE A 608 -55.95 21.32 -56.31
N ILE A 609 -55.18 22.05 -55.50
CA ILE A 609 -53.71 22.02 -55.52
C ILE A 609 -53.19 20.69 -54.98
N ILE A 610 -53.80 20.06 -53.97
CA ILE A 610 -53.43 18.73 -53.50
C ILE A 610 -53.85 17.67 -54.53
N ALA A 611 -54.99 17.81 -55.20
CA ALA A 611 -55.37 16.94 -56.32
C ALA A 611 -54.37 17.09 -57.49
N LEU A 612 -54.02 18.31 -57.88
CA LEU A 612 -53.03 18.59 -58.92
C LEU A 612 -51.63 18.15 -58.50
N VAL A 613 -51.21 18.36 -57.25
CA VAL A 613 -49.91 17.91 -56.73
C VAL A 613 -49.86 16.40 -56.58
N THR A 614 -50.92 15.71 -56.17
CA THR A 614 -50.94 14.24 -56.15
C THR A 614 -51.00 13.66 -57.57
N ILE A 615 -51.73 14.27 -58.51
CA ILE A 615 -51.69 13.90 -59.93
C ILE A 615 -50.29 14.16 -60.52
N ILE A 616 -49.70 15.34 -60.29
CA ILE A 616 -48.34 15.70 -60.72
C ILE A 616 -47.31 14.79 -60.06
N LEU A 617 -47.48 14.41 -58.79
CA LEU A 617 -46.53 13.55 -58.07
C LEU A 617 -46.69 12.09 -58.48
N VAL A 618 -47.89 11.59 -58.77
CA VAL A 618 -48.08 10.28 -59.42
C VAL A 618 -47.53 10.28 -60.84
N VAL A 619 -47.72 11.36 -61.61
CA VAL A 619 -47.15 11.54 -62.96
C VAL A 619 -45.62 11.69 -62.88
N CYS A 620 -45.06 12.34 -61.86
CA CYS A 620 -43.62 12.49 -61.66
C CYS A 620 -42.98 11.21 -61.11
N LEU A 621 -43.67 10.44 -60.27
CA LEU A 621 -43.21 9.11 -59.85
C LEU A 621 -43.27 8.11 -61.01
N ARG A 622 -44.33 8.13 -61.84
CA ARG A 622 -44.36 7.35 -63.10
C ARG A 622 -43.26 7.80 -64.06
N ARG A 623 -43.12 9.10 -64.35
CA ARG A 623 -42.04 9.64 -65.19
C ARG A 623 -40.64 9.38 -64.61
N LYS A 624 -40.48 9.32 -63.29
CA LYS A 624 -39.21 8.98 -62.63
C LYS A 624 -38.92 7.48 -62.77
N ALA A 625 -39.89 6.61 -62.52
CA ALA A 625 -39.73 5.17 -62.73
C ALA A 625 -39.46 4.84 -64.21
N GLU A 626 -40.12 5.51 -65.15
CA GLU A 626 -39.83 5.43 -66.58
C GLU A 626 -38.42 5.97 -66.90
N ALA A 627 -38.01 7.11 -66.34
CA ALA A 627 -36.68 7.68 -66.57
C ALA A 627 -35.54 6.85 -65.98
N GLU A 628 -35.70 6.25 -64.80
CA GLU A 628 -34.71 5.37 -64.17
C GLU A 628 -34.59 4.07 -64.98
N LYS A 629 -35.71 3.42 -65.34
CA LYS A 629 -35.74 2.20 -66.16
C LYS A 629 -35.10 2.37 -67.53
N ILE A 630 -35.09 3.58 -68.10
CA ILE A 630 -34.44 3.87 -69.39
C ILE A 630 -33.00 4.39 -69.20
N ARG A 631 -32.64 5.01 -68.07
CA ARG A 631 -31.23 5.26 -67.70
C ARG A 631 -30.46 3.93 -67.59
N GLU A 632 -31.10 2.87 -67.11
CA GLU A 632 -30.53 1.51 -67.08
C GLU A 632 -30.29 0.94 -68.49
N GLN A 633 -31.26 1.09 -69.41
CA GLN A 633 -31.08 0.69 -70.81
C GLN A 633 -29.98 1.49 -71.52
N LEU A 634 -29.88 2.80 -71.25
CA LEU A 634 -28.79 3.61 -71.79
C LEU A 634 -27.43 3.18 -71.21
N ARG A 635 -27.39 2.75 -69.95
CA ARG A 635 -26.17 2.23 -69.31
C ARG A 635 -25.75 0.90 -69.92
N SER A 636 -26.65 -0.08 -70.04
CA SER A 636 -26.33 -1.40 -70.61
C SER A 636 -25.96 -1.36 -72.09
N ALA A 637 -26.45 -0.38 -72.86
CA ALA A 637 -26.05 -0.17 -74.26
C ALA A 637 -24.59 0.30 -74.42
N TYR A 638 -24.00 0.97 -73.42
CA TYR A 638 -22.62 1.48 -73.46
C TYR A 638 -21.66 0.80 -72.48
N THR A 639 -22.13 0.08 -71.46
CA THR A 639 -21.29 -0.69 -70.53
C THR A 639 -21.57 -2.19 -70.64
N ASN A 640 -20.56 -2.96 -71.06
CA ASN A 640 -20.63 -4.42 -71.21
C ASN A 640 -20.69 -5.15 -69.85
N LEU A 641 -21.82 -5.05 -69.14
CA LEU A 641 -22.07 -5.63 -67.82
C LEU A 641 -22.73 -7.03 -67.87
N LEU A 642 -22.48 -7.79 -68.95
CA LEU A 642 -23.04 -9.13 -69.17
C LEU A 642 -21.99 -10.23 -69.42
N GLU A 643 -20.71 -9.96 -69.16
CA GLU A 643 -19.72 -11.02 -68.90
C GLU A 643 -19.51 -11.18 -67.37
N PRO A 644 -19.55 -12.42 -66.82
CA PRO A 644 -19.50 -12.66 -65.38
C PRO A 644 -18.08 -12.61 -64.76
N ASP A 645 -18.02 -12.67 -63.43
CA ASP A 645 -16.81 -12.47 -62.62
C ASP A 645 -15.70 -13.49 -62.91
N MET A 646 -14.46 -13.00 -63.02
CA MET A 646 -13.36 -13.72 -63.68
C MET A 646 -12.54 -14.57 -62.70
N LYS A 647 -13.14 -15.65 -62.20
CA LYS A 647 -12.55 -16.58 -61.23
C LYS A 647 -12.07 -17.92 -61.80
N THR A 648 -11.49 -17.95 -63.02
CA THR A 648 -10.60 -19.06 -63.41
C THR A 648 -9.61 -18.72 -64.53
N GLN A 649 -8.39 -19.25 -64.35
CA GLN A 649 -7.44 -19.67 -65.38
C GLN A 649 -6.79 -18.59 -66.28
N SER A 650 -5.80 -19.06 -67.04
CA SER A 650 -4.68 -18.32 -67.64
C SER A 650 -4.76 -18.27 -69.17
N VAL A 651 -3.76 -17.60 -69.76
CA VAL A 651 -3.47 -17.47 -71.21
C VAL A 651 -4.32 -16.42 -71.94
N SER A 652 -3.58 -15.48 -72.53
CA SER A 652 -3.92 -14.58 -73.64
C SER A 652 -5.38 -14.55 -74.12
N ARG A 653 -6.18 -13.64 -73.56
CA ARG A 653 -7.38 -13.11 -74.24
C ARG A 653 -6.99 -11.80 -74.91
N GLU A 654 -7.03 -11.79 -76.24
CA GLU A 654 -6.71 -10.63 -77.07
C GLU A 654 -7.61 -9.42 -76.70
N PRO A 655 -7.10 -8.17 -76.85
CA PRO A 655 -7.87 -6.99 -76.50
C PRO A 655 -9.12 -6.90 -77.37
N ASN A 656 -10.29 -6.91 -76.73
CA ASN A 656 -11.58 -6.92 -77.42
C ASN A 656 -11.77 -5.57 -78.14
N MET A 657 -11.50 -5.52 -79.45
CA MET A 657 -11.47 -4.29 -80.28
C MET A 657 -12.87 -3.72 -80.58
N GLY A 658 -13.79 -3.84 -79.63
CA GLY A 658 -15.17 -3.41 -79.72
C GLY A 658 -15.33 -1.90 -79.60
N ARG A 659 -15.33 -1.22 -80.76
CA ARG A 659 -15.99 0.08 -80.99
C ARG A 659 -15.46 1.25 -80.16
N LEU A 660 -14.33 1.80 -80.59
CA LEU A 660 -13.90 3.15 -80.23
C LEU A 660 -14.88 4.18 -80.87
N GLU A 661 -15.50 5.04 -80.07
CA GLU A 661 -16.26 6.20 -80.56
C GLU A 661 -15.53 7.49 -80.16
N MET A 662 -15.31 8.38 -81.12
CA MET A 662 -14.72 9.70 -80.88
C MET A 662 -15.77 10.63 -80.28
N ILE A 663 -15.43 11.28 -79.17
CA ILE A 663 -16.32 12.17 -78.41
C ILE A 663 -15.67 13.54 -78.32
N ASN A 664 -16.44 14.60 -78.54
CA ASN A 664 -15.94 15.96 -78.41
C ASN A 664 -15.67 16.32 -76.93
N GLN A 665 -14.64 17.12 -76.66
CA GLN A 665 -14.28 17.53 -75.31
C GLN A 665 -15.40 18.33 -74.62
N ASP A 666 -16.17 19.13 -75.37
CA ASP A 666 -17.31 19.91 -74.83
C ASP A 666 -18.46 19.04 -74.25
N ASP A 667 -18.58 17.81 -74.74
CA ASP A 667 -19.53 16.81 -74.24
C ASP A 667 -19.02 16.13 -72.94
N LEU A 668 -17.74 16.28 -72.58
CA LEU A 668 -17.12 15.65 -71.40
C LEU A 668 -16.84 16.67 -70.30
N SER A 669 -17.63 16.61 -69.22
CA SER A 669 -17.46 17.46 -68.04
C SER A 669 -16.63 16.73 -66.98
N CYS A 670 -15.41 17.17 -66.70
CA CYS A 670 -14.53 16.58 -65.68
C CYS A 670 -13.95 17.68 -64.78
N ASP A 671 -13.87 17.41 -63.48
CA ASP A 671 -13.19 18.30 -62.53
C ASP A 671 -11.75 17.81 -62.31
N PHE A 672 -10.80 18.37 -63.05
CA PHE A 672 -9.38 18.04 -62.96
C PHE A 672 -8.69 18.62 -61.71
N ASN A 673 -9.36 19.51 -60.96
CA ASN A 673 -8.86 19.98 -59.66
C ASN A 673 -9.23 19.02 -58.52
N SER A 674 -10.18 18.10 -58.75
CA SER A 674 -10.48 17.03 -57.81
C SER A 674 -9.38 15.96 -57.79
N ALA A 675 -9.13 15.36 -56.63
CA ALA A 675 -8.11 14.32 -56.50
C ALA A 675 -8.41 13.12 -57.44
N PRO A 676 -7.42 12.62 -58.20
CA PRO A 676 -7.65 11.55 -59.17
C PRO A 676 -8.07 10.26 -58.47
N LEU A 677 -9.00 9.52 -59.10
CA LEU A 677 -9.45 8.18 -58.68
C LEU A 677 -8.33 7.14 -58.70
N GLY A 678 -7.25 7.42 -59.42
CA GLY A 678 -6.02 6.62 -59.44
C GLY A 678 -5.01 7.17 -60.44
N THR A 679 -3.73 6.97 -60.15
CA THR A 679 -2.59 7.38 -60.98
C THR A 679 -1.71 6.18 -61.32
N GLY A 680 -1.06 6.20 -62.48
CA GLY A 680 -0.09 5.17 -62.87
C GLY A 680 0.79 5.59 -64.03
N SER A 681 1.64 4.68 -64.52
CA SER A 681 2.66 4.91 -65.56
C SER A 681 2.13 5.35 -66.94
N PHE A 682 0.82 5.52 -67.09
CA PHE A 682 0.14 5.93 -68.33
C PHE A 682 -0.91 7.02 -68.05
N GLY A 683 -0.66 7.89 -67.07
CA GLY A 683 -1.52 9.03 -66.74
C GLY A 683 -2.46 8.81 -65.55
N ALA A 684 -3.34 9.79 -65.33
CA ALA A 684 -4.25 9.87 -64.18
C ALA A 684 -5.72 9.67 -64.59
N VAL A 685 -6.53 9.08 -63.71
CA VAL A 685 -7.95 8.80 -63.93
C VAL A 685 -8.79 9.70 -63.04
N TYR A 686 -9.71 10.46 -63.63
CA TYR A 686 -10.62 11.39 -62.95
C TYR A 686 -12.07 10.94 -63.09
N LYS A 687 -12.94 11.41 -62.20
CA LYS A 687 -14.39 11.24 -62.32
C LYS A 687 -14.96 12.33 -63.25
N GLY A 688 -15.66 11.91 -64.29
CA GLY A 688 -16.30 12.81 -65.25
C GLY A 688 -17.76 12.45 -65.52
N VAL A 689 -18.41 13.29 -66.31
CA VAL A 689 -19.78 13.11 -66.80
C VAL A 689 -19.79 13.36 -68.31
N TRP A 690 -20.16 12.35 -69.08
CA TRP A 690 -20.34 12.46 -70.53
C TRP A 690 -21.79 12.80 -70.85
N LYS A 691 -22.00 13.89 -71.60
CA LYS A 691 -23.27 14.29 -72.21
C LYS A 691 -23.41 13.56 -73.54
N VAL A 692 -24.32 12.59 -73.64
CA VAL A 692 -24.48 11.81 -74.87
C VAL A 692 -25.10 12.71 -75.96
N PRO A 693 -24.50 12.82 -77.16
CA PRO A 693 -25.04 13.67 -78.22
C PRO A 693 -26.46 13.28 -78.65
N LYS A 694 -27.32 14.27 -78.89
CA LYS A 694 -28.74 14.05 -79.28
C LYS A 694 -28.89 13.11 -80.49
N HIS A 695 -27.97 13.17 -81.47
CA HIS A 695 -28.04 12.32 -82.67
C HIS A 695 -27.80 10.83 -82.38
N ALA A 696 -26.97 10.49 -81.38
CA ALA A 696 -26.75 9.12 -80.95
C ALA A 696 -27.97 8.58 -80.16
N LEU A 697 -28.58 9.45 -79.34
CA LEU A 697 -29.80 9.14 -78.59
C LEU A 697 -31.02 8.88 -79.49
N LEU A 698 -31.14 9.58 -80.63
CA LEU A 698 -32.23 9.36 -81.59
C LEU A 698 -32.26 7.92 -82.14
N ARG A 699 -31.12 7.22 -82.25
CA ARG A 699 -31.09 5.79 -82.68
C ARG A 699 -31.81 4.85 -81.71
N TYR A 700 -32.04 5.28 -80.47
CA TYR A 700 -32.76 4.55 -79.43
C TYR A 700 -34.11 5.22 -79.09
N ASN A 701 -34.69 5.97 -80.04
CA ASN A 701 -35.92 6.76 -79.90
C ASN A 701 -35.93 7.73 -78.71
N TRP A 702 -34.76 8.24 -78.30
CA TRP A 702 -34.62 9.11 -77.13
C TRP A 702 -34.40 10.57 -77.53
N HIS A 703 -35.39 11.42 -77.23
CA HIS A 703 -35.46 12.82 -77.71
C HIS A 703 -34.99 13.88 -76.71
N ARG A 704 -34.54 13.50 -75.50
CA ARG A 704 -34.03 14.41 -74.46
C ARG A 704 -32.52 14.25 -74.29
N GLY A 705 -31.82 15.26 -73.76
CA GLY A 705 -30.40 15.10 -73.40
C GLY A 705 -30.22 14.04 -72.31
N ALA A 706 -29.17 13.23 -72.40
CA ALA A 706 -28.81 12.25 -71.38
C ALA A 706 -27.35 12.45 -70.94
N GLN A 707 -27.04 12.08 -69.70
CA GLN A 707 -25.71 12.20 -69.12
C GLN A 707 -25.32 10.91 -68.40
N LEU A 708 -24.07 10.47 -68.56
CA LEU A 708 -23.51 9.24 -68.01
C LEU A 708 -22.28 9.56 -67.15
N ASP A 709 -22.24 9.01 -65.94
CA ASP A 709 -21.06 9.06 -65.08
C ASP A 709 -19.96 8.16 -65.67
N VAL A 710 -18.78 8.73 -65.93
CA VAL A 710 -17.63 8.07 -66.60
C VAL A 710 -16.34 8.25 -65.82
N ALA A 711 -15.38 7.34 -66.04
CA ALA A 711 -14.00 7.52 -65.59
C ALA A 711 -13.15 7.98 -66.78
N ILE A 712 -12.57 9.18 -66.71
CA ILE A 712 -11.78 9.77 -67.79
C ILE A 712 -10.31 9.60 -67.45
N LYS A 713 -9.58 8.85 -68.28
CA LYS A 713 -8.13 8.70 -68.16
C LYS A 713 -7.43 9.72 -69.05
N VAL A 714 -6.70 10.65 -68.44
CA VAL A 714 -5.94 11.68 -69.15
C VAL A 714 -4.53 11.18 -69.41
N ILE A 715 -4.14 11.12 -70.68
CA ILE A 715 -2.79 10.78 -71.13
C ILE A 715 -2.12 12.09 -71.55
N LEU A 716 -1.30 12.66 -70.66
CA LEU A 716 -0.50 13.84 -70.95
C LEU A 716 0.76 13.43 -71.73
N ASN A 717 1.22 14.28 -72.65
CA ASN A 717 2.49 14.12 -73.35
C ASN A 717 3.49 15.16 -72.82
N ASP A 718 4.74 14.74 -72.60
CA ASP A 718 5.73 15.52 -71.82
C ASP A 718 6.28 16.76 -72.56
N SER A 719 6.39 17.87 -71.79
CA SER A 719 7.31 19.02 -71.96
C SER A 719 7.01 20.08 -73.05
N PRO A 720 7.46 21.35 -72.88
CA PRO A 720 7.60 22.10 -71.62
C PRO A 720 7.07 23.55 -71.67
N GLU A 721 7.05 24.18 -70.49
CA GLU A 721 6.93 25.61 -70.16
C GLU A 721 6.63 26.67 -71.26
N CYS A 722 5.52 27.38 -71.05
CA CYS A 722 5.46 28.84 -71.17
C CYS A 722 4.61 29.41 -70.02
N SER A 723 5.24 30.15 -69.11
CA SER A 723 4.59 31.10 -68.20
C SER A 723 4.13 32.35 -69.01
N VAL A 724 3.47 33.40 -68.51
CA VAL A 724 3.47 34.19 -67.26
C VAL A 724 2.04 34.79 -67.16
N THR A 725 1.42 35.18 -66.03
CA THR A 725 1.75 36.39 -65.24
C THR A 725 0.79 36.57 -64.05
N THR A 726 1.31 37.00 -62.91
CA THR A 726 0.64 37.99 -62.05
C THR A 726 1.35 39.33 -62.22
N ASN A 727 0.59 40.40 -62.44
CA ASN A 727 1.09 41.71 -62.92
C ASN A 727 1.88 42.47 -61.82
N PRO A 728 2.79 43.43 -62.17
CA PRO A 728 3.59 43.55 -63.41
C PRO A 728 5.08 43.96 -63.17
N SER A 729 5.94 43.71 -64.18
CA SER A 729 7.31 44.28 -64.37
C SER A 729 8.45 43.95 -63.37
N SER A 730 9.68 43.96 -63.89
CA SER A 730 10.98 43.58 -63.28
C SER A 730 11.80 44.83 -62.83
N PRO A 731 13.08 44.76 -62.35
CA PRO A 731 14.00 43.63 -62.09
C PRO A 731 14.56 43.56 -60.63
N PHE A 732 15.36 42.60 -60.11
CA PHE A 732 16.15 41.42 -60.54
C PHE A 732 17.68 41.59 -60.34
N GLU A 733 18.29 40.72 -59.50
CA GLU A 733 19.70 40.18 -59.45
C GLU A 733 20.12 39.85 -57.99
N ALA A 734 21.05 38.92 -57.66
CA ALA A 734 21.51 37.63 -58.21
C ALA A 734 22.59 37.04 -57.24
N GLY A 735 22.91 35.74 -57.13
CA GLY A 735 22.20 34.49 -57.48
C GLY A 735 21.86 33.73 -56.18
N ASN A 736 22.44 32.58 -55.78
CA ASN A 736 23.13 31.42 -56.39
C ASN A 736 23.47 30.45 -55.21
N SER A 737 23.59 29.12 -55.29
CA SER A 737 23.38 28.03 -56.29
C SER A 737 23.22 26.71 -55.48
N SER A 738 23.44 25.43 -55.83
CA SER A 738 24.01 24.67 -56.98
C SER A 738 23.72 23.15 -56.81
N TYR A 739 23.73 22.37 -57.92
CA TYR A 739 23.69 20.88 -58.02
C TYR A 739 22.43 20.11 -57.54
N SER A 740 21.94 19.03 -58.18
CA SER A 740 22.03 18.56 -59.60
C SER A 740 21.12 17.34 -59.89
N GLU A 741 20.78 17.14 -61.17
CA GLU A 741 20.37 15.88 -61.83
C GLU A 741 19.12 15.09 -61.34
N GLU A 742 17.95 15.45 -61.89
CA GLU A 742 16.68 14.68 -61.79
C GLU A 742 15.98 14.55 -63.18
N GLU A 743 16.73 14.30 -64.26
CA GLU A 743 16.14 14.41 -65.63
C GLU A 743 16.62 13.40 -66.70
N ALA A 744 17.37 12.37 -66.33
CA ALA A 744 18.07 11.49 -67.30
C ALA A 744 17.34 10.20 -67.74
N LYS A 745 16.05 9.97 -67.41
CA LYS A 745 15.35 8.68 -67.67
C LYS A 745 14.00 8.75 -68.43
N ARG A 746 13.67 9.85 -69.11
CA ARG A 746 12.47 9.96 -69.97
C ARG A 746 12.62 9.45 -71.42
N ALA A 747 13.83 9.10 -71.88
CA ALA A 747 14.11 8.94 -73.31
C ALA A 747 13.81 7.56 -73.93
N SER A 748 13.82 6.47 -73.17
CA SER A 748 14.04 5.12 -73.73
C SER A 748 12.79 4.28 -74.07
N VAL A 749 11.57 4.84 -73.99
CA VAL A 749 10.31 4.08 -74.24
C VAL A 749 9.51 4.68 -75.41
N ARG A 750 9.97 5.77 -76.02
CA ARG A 750 9.24 6.46 -77.13
C ARG A 750 9.23 5.68 -78.47
N ALA A 751 10.08 4.67 -78.66
CA ALA A 751 10.25 4.00 -79.95
C ALA A 751 9.08 3.07 -80.37
N ASN A 752 8.42 2.38 -79.44
CA ASN A 752 7.43 1.34 -79.77
C ASN A 752 6.00 1.85 -80.04
N ILE A 753 5.80 3.16 -80.16
CA ILE A 753 4.46 3.76 -80.40
C ILE A 753 4.30 4.21 -81.87
N GLU A 754 5.39 4.55 -82.57
CA GLU A 754 5.32 5.07 -83.94
C GLU A 754 5.04 3.99 -85.01
N GLU A 755 5.32 2.71 -84.72
CA GLU A 755 5.04 1.59 -85.63
C GLU A 755 3.53 1.25 -85.70
N LEU A 756 2.82 1.35 -84.56
CA LEU A 756 1.38 1.03 -84.46
C LEU A 756 0.44 2.14 -84.99
N LEU A 757 0.97 3.30 -85.38
CA LEU A 757 0.17 4.43 -85.88
C LEU A 757 0.10 4.53 -87.41
N GLN A 758 0.74 3.63 -88.17
CA GLN A 758 0.81 3.76 -89.64
C GLN A 758 -0.39 3.24 -90.43
N GLU A 759 -1.24 2.38 -89.86
CA GLU A 759 -2.38 1.78 -90.59
C GLU A 759 -3.63 2.69 -90.66
N ALA A 760 -3.68 3.80 -89.92
CA ALA A 760 -4.83 4.72 -89.89
C ALA A 760 -4.75 5.89 -90.91
N LYS A 761 -4.06 5.71 -92.05
CA LYS A 761 -3.93 6.74 -93.10
C LYS A 761 -5.20 6.86 -93.97
N VAL A 762 -6.20 7.64 -93.54
CA VAL A 762 -6.88 8.69 -94.33
C VAL A 762 -7.66 9.60 -93.36
N PHE A 763 -7.26 10.86 -93.22
CA PHE A 763 -8.09 12.05 -93.51
C PHE A 763 -7.23 13.32 -93.33
N LYS A 764 -7.48 14.36 -94.11
CA LYS A 764 -6.67 15.59 -94.17
C LYS A 764 -7.54 16.81 -93.87
N ASN A 765 -6.93 17.84 -93.27
CA ASN A 765 -7.53 19.11 -92.82
C ASN A 765 -8.43 19.01 -91.58
N ILE A 766 -7.85 19.31 -90.42
CA ILE A 766 -8.30 20.37 -89.50
C ILE A 766 -7.06 20.86 -88.72
N VAL A 767 -6.97 22.16 -88.45
CA VAL A 767 -5.80 22.79 -87.84
C VAL A 767 -6.01 22.93 -86.33
N HIS A 768 -5.21 22.16 -85.56
CA HIS A 768 -4.63 22.38 -84.22
C HIS A 768 -5.42 23.16 -83.12
N PHE A 769 -5.33 22.80 -81.83
CA PHE A 769 -4.50 21.78 -81.16
C PHE A 769 -5.32 21.02 -80.09
N THR A 770 -5.90 19.92 -80.57
CA THR A 770 -6.44 18.73 -79.92
C THR A 770 -5.96 18.36 -78.50
N VAL A 771 -6.92 17.98 -77.64
CA VAL A 771 -6.78 16.81 -76.74
C VAL A 771 -7.51 15.63 -77.40
N LEU A 772 -6.86 14.46 -77.48
CA LEU A 772 -7.46 13.24 -78.05
C LEU A 772 -8.02 12.33 -76.95
N CYS A 773 -9.31 12.51 -76.62
CA CYS A 773 -10.02 11.66 -75.68
C CYS A 773 -10.48 10.34 -76.32
N TYR A 774 -9.75 9.24 -76.09
CA TYR A 774 -10.20 7.89 -76.41
C TYR A 774 -10.91 7.23 -75.22
N LEU A 775 -12.09 6.64 -75.48
CA LEU A 775 -12.87 5.93 -74.47
C LEU A 775 -12.60 4.43 -74.57
N MET A 776 -11.74 3.89 -73.69
CA MET A 776 -11.57 2.45 -73.51
C MET A 776 -12.71 1.88 -72.67
N ASN A 777 -13.42 0.89 -73.21
CA ASN A 777 -14.65 0.40 -72.59
C ASN A 777 -14.43 -0.83 -71.69
N VAL A 778 -14.68 -0.67 -70.39
CA VAL A 778 -14.71 -1.69 -69.32
C VAL A 778 -13.46 -2.59 -69.16
N LYS A 779 -12.66 -2.30 -68.13
CA LYS A 779 -12.50 -3.25 -67.00
C LYS A 779 -12.11 -2.54 -65.71
N LEU A 780 -12.93 -2.70 -64.67
CA LEU A 780 -12.61 -2.28 -63.31
C LEU A 780 -11.58 -3.26 -62.73
N LEU A 781 -10.31 -3.06 -63.08
CA LEU A 781 -9.19 -3.71 -62.40
C LEU A 781 -9.13 -3.16 -60.97
N LYS A 782 -9.72 -3.93 -60.06
CA LYS A 782 -9.72 -3.72 -58.62
C LYS A 782 -8.30 -3.95 -58.07
N PHE A 783 -7.43 -2.96 -58.24
CA PHE A 783 -6.20 -2.87 -57.48
C PHE A 783 -6.53 -2.78 -55.98
N ARG A 784 -5.63 -3.32 -55.16
CA ARG A 784 -5.86 -3.77 -53.79
C ARG A 784 -5.01 -3.00 -52.81
#